data_AF-A0AAV7YGU2-F1
#
_entry.id   AF-A0AAV7YGU2-F1
#
_cell.length_a   1.000
_cell.length_b   1.000
_cell.length_c   1.000
_cell.angle_alpha   90.00
_cell.angle_beta   90.00
_cell.angle_gamma   90.00
#
_symmetry.space_group_name_H-M   'P 1'
#
loop_
_entity.id
_entity.type
_entity.pdbx_description
1 polymer ?
#
loop_
_entity_poly.entity_id
_entity_poly.type
_entity_poly.pdbx_seq_one_letter_code
_entity_poly.pdbx_strand_id
1 'polypeptide(L)'
;MGKKQSKEKRKEYKRQTKKNKRIQKQFEQQKHKDDNEVKILLLGTGDSGKSTIVKQMQILYKGGFHKDEIEIYKNVIRSNVKSYIKTLIKACGTLNIEIDEKNRVLSQDFLETVRKNSPEITEELREDLKTLWGDKAFKEAYTRRDEFQLPDAAKFFLDQIDTIADKNFKPKEKDILFCRIPTVGVKEINFEVNDHVWRLIDVGGQRSERRKWIHQFENVNMLIFIVAASEYNQLLYEEQNTNRMQESLQVFKKHVNNEFFKKKDLVILLNKIDLFKEKIAKYPITKCFPAYSGKNNFEETSKYIKKQYLSLVKKKKKRKINCHFTCSTNTDMTKKVIESVLNTVIKSDINRYFILINSDFGKKKNKITKIAFLNHLYDPNLVVDRSAKNQNNKLTHPIQDNLFSSFRDYTCMKNQQTQKIFFSLLLFLQIVFIIIYGVWFKYDETFDETYNEGDQEIIDSRVDRYYFYYTNIALFVLVGFGFIRSFLRFYGYSSVGYTLFLTAFCLQFGIILKVFWDQLHDGNFMKHSLTIDDLIEGLYCASTVLISFGVILGRTTPFQMLMIAFCELILYSFNYYFSIVLAEGIDLGRSMTVHTFGSFFGFAISVFLRQHNGTLQNEKYISDSYSEMFTWIGTLIMWVMFPSFNTALATPQSSYRSIINTLLAICSSCCASFLLSPFFNKGKFNVIDIQGATLAGGIAIGSSANLCVSLYGAMIIGFAGGLFSIIGYEILSKQLKNRFNVEDSCRIMNLHGIPGIIGGIASIVTTHFGTKDHDLYDGEFERIFPRSDNQTKSQAACFIMSFVISLFGGCIIGLLIYLMKIKPDKPFDDSEFWSDSKSKQEDIDTDTNRSSTFSDYSTTKRSTFDVEDKNGKINISNSSDFSSDNV
;
A
#
# COMPACT_ATOMS: atom_id res chain seq x y z
N MET A 1 21.53 -24.27 -49.12
CA MET A 1 20.81 -23.56 -48.04
C MET A 1 21.65 -23.28 -46.78
N GLY A 2 22.48 -24.21 -46.27
CA GLY A 2 23.21 -24.02 -44.99
C GLY A 2 24.21 -22.84 -44.89
N LYS A 3 24.84 -22.40 -46.00
CA LYS A 3 25.76 -21.23 -45.98
C LYS A 3 25.05 -19.88 -45.80
N LYS A 4 23.77 -19.75 -46.17
CA LYS A 4 22.96 -18.53 -45.95
C LYS A 4 22.54 -18.40 -44.48
N GLN A 5 22.02 -19.50 -43.90
CA GLN A 5 21.66 -19.56 -42.47
C GLN A 5 22.87 -19.31 -41.54
N SER A 6 24.05 -19.81 -41.89
CA SER A 6 25.30 -19.55 -41.15
C SER A 6 25.71 -18.07 -41.15
N LYS A 7 25.54 -17.38 -42.29
CA LYS A 7 25.83 -15.94 -42.40
C LYS A 7 24.81 -15.09 -41.64
N GLU A 8 23.54 -15.47 -41.62
CA GLU A 8 22.50 -14.79 -40.85
C GLU A 8 22.71 -14.95 -39.34
N LYS A 9 22.98 -16.17 -38.86
CA LYS A 9 23.34 -16.41 -37.45
C LYS A 9 24.56 -15.59 -37.01
N ARG A 10 25.59 -15.45 -37.86
CA ARG A 10 26.76 -14.60 -37.57
C ARG A 10 26.42 -13.10 -37.53
N LYS A 11 25.51 -12.62 -38.39
CA LYS A 11 25.06 -11.22 -38.37
C LYS A 11 24.23 -10.94 -37.12
N GLU A 12 23.38 -11.87 -36.72
CA GLU A 12 22.55 -11.79 -35.53
C GLU A 12 23.38 -11.82 -34.25
N TYR A 13 24.36 -12.72 -34.17
CA TYR A 13 25.33 -12.74 -33.07
C TYR A 13 26.08 -11.40 -32.95
N LYS A 14 26.57 -10.83 -34.07
CA LYS A 14 27.23 -9.50 -34.05
C LYS A 14 26.29 -8.38 -33.61
N ARG A 15 24.99 -8.44 -33.94
CA ARG A 15 23.97 -7.48 -33.47
C ARG A 15 23.75 -7.62 -31.96
N GLN A 16 23.63 -8.84 -31.46
CA GLN A 16 23.50 -9.14 -30.03
C GLN A 16 24.74 -8.69 -29.25
N THR A 17 25.96 -8.96 -29.73
CA THR A 17 27.19 -8.50 -29.07
C THR A 17 27.28 -6.97 -29.02
N LYS A 18 26.88 -6.27 -30.09
CA LYS A 18 26.81 -4.80 -30.09
C LYS A 18 25.76 -4.28 -29.11
N LYS A 19 24.59 -4.92 -29.01
CA LYS A 19 23.54 -4.59 -28.04
C LYS A 19 24.03 -4.80 -26.61
N ASN A 20 24.66 -5.94 -26.31
CA ASN A 20 25.22 -6.25 -25.00
C ASN A 20 26.34 -5.27 -24.61
N LYS A 21 27.23 -4.88 -25.53
CA LYS A 21 28.23 -3.85 -25.26
C LYS A 21 27.62 -2.47 -24.97
N ARG A 22 26.52 -2.10 -25.64
CA ARG A 22 25.80 -0.85 -25.34
C ARG A 22 25.15 -0.90 -23.96
N ILE A 23 24.50 -2.01 -23.63
CA ILE A 23 23.89 -2.24 -22.32
C ILE A 23 24.95 -2.21 -21.22
N GLN A 24 26.09 -2.88 -21.41
CA GLN A 24 27.21 -2.86 -20.47
C GLN A 24 27.75 -1.45 -20.24
N LYS A 25 27.92 -0.67 -21.32
CA LYS A 25 28.35 0.73 -21.23
C LYS A 25 27.31 1.60 -20.49
N GLN A 26 26.01 1.35 -20.70
CA GLN A 26 24.94 2.01 -19.96
C GLN A 26 24.95 1.64 -18.47
N PHE A 27 25.18 0.36 -18.13
CA PHE A 27 25.32 -0.08 -16.75
C PHE A 27 26.54 0.52 -16.05
N GLU A 28 27.69 0.59 -16.73
CA GLU A 28 28.90 1.23 -16.18
C GLU A 28 28.70 2.73 -15.96
N GLN A 29 28.04 3.41 -16.90
CA GLN A 29 27.67 4.82 -16.75
C GLN A 29 26.67 5.04 -15.61
N GLN A 30 25.69 4.14 -15.44
CA GLN A 30 24.71 4.22 -14.38
C GLN A 30 25.33 3.92 -13.01
N LYS A 31 26.19 2.91 -12.92
CA LYS A 31 26.94 2.59 -11.71
C LYS A 31 27.86 3.75 -11.29
N HIS A 32 28.54 4.41 -12.23
CA HIS A 32 29.34 5.59 -11.94
C HIS A 32 28.49 6.78 -11.45
N LYS A 33 27.25 6.92 -11.95
CA LYS A 33 26.30 7.92 -11.45
C LYS A 33 25.81 7.58 -10.03
N ASP A 34 25.50 6.31 -9.77
CA ASP A 34 25.04 5.82 -8.47
C ASP A 34 26.15 5.94 -7.40
N ASP A 35 27.40 5.65 -7.76
CA ASP A 35 28.57 5.75 -6.86
C ASP A 35 28.88 7.22 -6.47
N ASN A 36 28.52 8.18 -7.33
CA ASN A 36 28.73 9.62 -7.09
C ASN A 36 27.47 10.36 -6.62
N GLU A 37 26.40 9.64 -6.32
CA GLU A 37 25.15 10.22 -5.84
C GLU A 37 25.23 10.57 -4.33
N VAL A 38 24.80 11.79 -4.00
CA VAL A 38 24.70 12.27 -2.63
C VAL A 38 23.23 12.51 -2.28
N LYS A 39 22.66 11.65 -1.45
CA LYS A 39 21.30 11.75 -0.94
C LYS A 39 21.24 12.60 0.33
N ILE A 40 20.55 13.74 0.26
CA ILE A 40 20.29 14.66 1.37
C ILE A 40 18.82 14.60 1.76
N LEU A 41 18.55 14.42 3.06
CA LEU A 41 17.20 14.51 3.62
C LEU A 41 17.01 15.85 4.35
N LEU A 42 15.97 16.60 3.99
CA LEU A 42 15.55 17.82 4.67
C LEU A 42 14.47 17.53 5.72
N LEU A 43 14.77 17.77 6.99
CA LEU A 43 13.81 17.63 8.09
C LEU A 43 13.58 18.97 8.81
N GLY A 44 12.45 19.07 9.50
CA GLY A 44 12.06 20.28 10.25
C GLY A 44 10.54 20.34 10.44
N THR A 45 10.09 21.06 11.46
CA THR A 45 8.66 21.29 11.74
C THR A 45 7.94 22.01 10.59
N GLY A 46 6.60 22.05 10.62
CA GLY A 46 5.82 22.91 9.71
C GLY A 46 6.34 24.35 9.71
N ASP A 47 6.29 25.03 8.57
CA ASP A 47 6.71 26.43 8.40
C ASP A 47 8.17 26.78 8.73
N SER A 48 9.04 25.82 9.04
CA SER A 48 10.48 26.02 9.30
C SER A 48 11.27 26.63 8.13
N GLY A 49 10.74 26.57 6.90
CA GLY A 49 11.37 27.09 5.68
C GLY A 49 12.09 26.04 4.83
N LYS A 50 11.76 24.75 4.98
CA LYS A 50 12.29 23.65 4.16
C LYS A 50 12.08 23.88 2.67
N SER A 51 10.81 24.04 2.26
CA SER A 51 10.49 24.23 0.84
C SER A 51 11.02 25.55 0.29
N THR A 52 11.28 26.55 1.13
CA THR A 52 12.00 27.77 0.71
C THR A 52 13.46 27.48 0.37
N ILE A 53 14.16 26.65 1.14
CA ILE A 53 15.53 26.20 0.81
C ILE A 53 15.52 25.37 -0.49
N VAL A 54 14.52 24.53 -0.68
CA VAL A 54 14.34 23.72 -1.89
C VAL A 54 14.16 24.62 -3.13
N LYS A 55 13.30 25.65 -3.04
CA LYS A 55 13.13 26.67 -4.08
C LYS A 55 14.42 27.43 -4.36
N GLN A 56 15.18 27.79 -3.31
CA GLN A 56 16.50 28.43 -3.46
C GLN A 56 17.50 27.53 -4.21
N MET A 57 17.49 26.22 -3.96
CA MET A 57 18.34 25.27 -4.70
C MET A 57 17.97 25.21 -6.18
N GLN A 58 16.67 25.27 -6.52
CA GLN A 58 16.22 25.32 -7.92
C GLN A 58 16.70 26.60 -8.62
N ILE A 59 16.59 27.75 -7.96
CA ILE A 59 17.09 29.03 -8.49
C ILE A 59 18.60 28.97 -8.71
N LEU A 60 19.35 28.53 -7.70
CA LEU A 60 20.81 28.56 -7.73
C LEU A 60 21.45 27.52 -8.67
N TYR A 61 20.84 26.34 -8.83
CA TYR A 61 21.48 25.19 -9.51
C TYR A 61 20.66 24.58 -10.66
N LYS A 62 19.39 24.96 -10.86
CA LYS A 62 18.54 24.42 -11.95
C LYS A 62 18.04 25.48 -12.94
N GLY A 63 18.52 26.73 -12.83
CA GLY A 63 18.14 27.79 -13.76
C GLY A 63 16.75 28.40 -13.50
N GLY A 64 16.22 28.26 -12.27
CA GLY A 64 14.94 28.85 -11.89
C GLY A 64 13.73 27.95 -12.12
N PHE A 65 12.59 28.57 -12.42
CA PHE A 65 11.28 27.89 -12.58
C PHE A 65 10.82 27.94 -14.04
N HIS A 66 10.20 26.85 -14.50
CA HIS A 66 9.62 26.79 -15.85
C HIS A 66 8.32 27.61 -15.96
N LYS A 67 7.93 27.98 -17.19
CA LYS A 67 6.73 28.79 -17.46
C LYS A 67 5.46 28.18 -16.86
N ASP A 68 5.31 26.86 -16.95
CA ASP A 68 4.14 26.16 -16.43
C ASP A 68 4.08 26.21 -14.90
N GLU A 69 5.24 26.11 -14.22
CA GLU A 69 5.33 26.27 -12.77
C GLU A 69 4.99 27.70 -12.34
N ILE A 70 5.43 28.71 -13.10
CA ILE A 70 5.14 30.12 -12.83
C ILE A 70 3.64 30.39 -12.86
N GLU A 71 2.90 29.80 -13.81
CA GLU A 71 1.44 29.97 -13.89
C GLU A 71 0.72 29.32 -12.70
N ILE A 72 1.19 28.15 -12.24
CA ILE A 72 0.67 27.52 -11.01
C ILE A 72 0.90 28.45 -9.81
N TYR A 73 2.11 28.99 -9.66
CA TYR A 73 2.42 29.90 -8.55
C TYR A 73 1.59 31.19 -8.59
N LYS A 74 1.26 31.70 -9.78
CA LYS A 74 0.40 32.88 -9.95
C LYS A 74 -0.97 32.66 -9.31
N ASN A 75 -1.62 31.54 -9.64
CA ASN A 75 -2.95 31.20 -9.09
C ASN A 75 -2.88 30.98 -7.57
N VAL A 76 -1.81 30.33 -7.10
CA VAL A 76 -1.62 30.10 -5.66
C VAL A 76 -1.37 31.40 -4.90
N ILE A 77 -0.60 32.34 -5.45
CA ILE A 77 -0.36 33.65 -4.82
C ILE A 77 -1.68 34.42 -4.67
N ARG A 78 -2.52 34.42 -5.71
CA ARG A 78 -3.85 35.07 -5.66
C ARG A 78 -4.76 34.44 -4.61
N SER A 79 -4.80 33.10 -4.53
CA SER A 79 -5.55 32.38 -3.49
C SER A 79 -5.02 32.70 -2.08
N ASN A 80 -3.70 32.75 -1.92
CA ASN A 80 -3.05 33.09 -0.66
C ASN A 80 -3.43 34.49 -0.17
N VAL A 81 -3.44 35.52 -1.04
CA VAL A 81 -3.86 36.88 -0.68
C VAL A 81 -5.27 36.90 -0.08
N LYS A 82 -6.23 36.22 -0.73
CA LYS A 82 -7.62 36.11 -0.23
C LYS A 82 -7.67 35.43 1.13
N SER A 83 -6.93 34.33 1.27
CA SER A 83 -6.81 33.58 2.51
C SER A 83 -6.25 34.42 3.66
N TYR A 84 -5.26 35.29 3.39
CA TYR A 84 -4.68 36.16 4.41
C TYR A 84 -5.67 37.19 4.95
N ILE A 85 -6.46 37.83 4.07
CA ILE A 85 -7.54 38.74 4.48
C ILE A 85 -8.60 37.99 5.28
N LYS A 86 -9.01 36.80 4.84
CA LYS A 86 -9.94 35.94 5.60
C LYS A 86 -9.43 35.60 6.99
N THR A 87 -8.14 35.30 7.14
CA THR A 87 -7.52 35.07 8.45
C THR A 87 -7.52 36.32 9.31
N LEU A 88 -7.23 37.49 8.74
CA LEU A 88 -7.25 38.76 9.47
C LEU A 88 -8.67 39.12 9.95
N ILE A 89 -9.71 38.92 9.13
CA ILE A 89 -11.12 39.13 9.55
C ILE A 89 -11.44 38.29 10.80
N LYS A 90 -11.10 36.99 10.77
CA LYS A 90 -11.31 36.09 11.91
C LYS A 90 -10.49 36.52 13.14
N ALA A 91 -9.28 37.00 12.92
CA ALA A 91 -8.41 37.49 13.99
C ALA A 91 -8.99 38.74 14.66
N CYS A 92 -9.54 39.70 13.90
CA CYS A 92 -10.21 40.86 14.48
C CYS A 92 -11.34 40.45 15.44
N GLY A 93 -12.18 39.49 15.03
CA GLY A 93 -13.23 38.95 15.90
C GLY A 93 -12.70 38.22 17.15
N THR A 94 -11.60 37.46 17.02
CA THR A 94 -11.01 36.71 18.15
C THR A 94 -10.28 37.63 19.15
N LEU A 95 -9.65 38.69 18.65
CA LEU A 95 -8.87 39.65 19.42
C LEU A 95 -9.72 40.80 19.96
N ASN A 96 -11.03 40.80 19.70
CA ASN A 96 -11.98 41.87 19.98
C ASN A 96 -11.54 43.24 19.44
N ILE A 97 -11.00 43.25 18.21
CA ILE A 97 -10.63 44.47 17.49
C ILE A 97 -11.84 44.89 16.63
N GLU A 98 -12.33 46.10 16.87
CA GLU A 98 -13.50 46.62 16.19
C GLU A 98 -13.14 47.05 14.76
N ILE A 99 -13.80 46.43 13.77
CA ILE A 99 -13.69 46.80 12.36
C ILE A 99 -14.60 48.00 12.11
N ASP A 100 -14.14 48.98 11.32
CA ASP A 100 -14.94 50.14 10.93
C ASP A 100 -16.30 49.69 10.38
N GLU A 101 -17.37 50.39 10.79
CA GLU A 101 -18.76 50.04 10.45
C GLU A 101 -18.95 49.87 8.93
N LYS A 102 -18.26 50.70 8.13
CA LYS A 102 -18.30 50.64 6.65
C LYS A 102 -17.66 49.36 6.09
N ASN A 103 -16.65 48.83 6.78
CA ASN A 103 -15.89 47.65 6.34
C ASN A 103 -16.38 46.35 6.99
N ARG A 104 -17.31 46.43 7.95
CA ARG A 104 -17.90 45.25 8.60
C ARG A 104 -18.81 44.47 7.65
N VAL A 105 -19.65 45.17 6.89
CA VAL A 105 -20.50 44.57 5.84
C VAL A 105 -19.61 43.99 4.75
N LEU A 106 -18.63 44.76 4.28
CA LEU A 106 -17.66 44.32 3.28
C LEU A 106 -16.89 43.06 3.72
N SER A 107 -16.53 42.94 5.00
CA SER A 107 -15.88 41.75 5.54
C SER A 107 -16.79 40.52 5.49
N GLN A 108 -18.10 40.67 5.71
CA GLN A 108 -19.06 39.58 5.61
C GLN A 108 -19.26 39.16 4.14
N ASP A 109 -19.48 40.12 3.25
CA ASP A 109 -19.63 39.87 1.81
C ASP A 109 -18.38 39.24 1.20
N PHE A 110 -17.20 39.66 1.63
CA PHE A 110 -15.93 39.06 1.24
C PHE A 110 -15.82 37.60 1.71
N LEU A 111 -16.25 37.28 2.94
CA LEU A 111 -16.23 35.92 3.45
C LEU A 111 -17.18 35.00 2.68
N GLU A 112 -18.28 35.52 2.14
CA GLU A 112 -19.19 34.78 1.26
C GLU A 112 -18.62 34.63 -0.15
N THR A 113 -18.10 35.72 -0.72
CA THR A 113 -17.50 35.75 -2.07
C THR A 113 -16.26 34.88 -2.17
N VAL A 114 -15.44 34.77 -1.12
CA VAL A 114 -14.22 33.93 -1.13
C VAL A 114 -14.53 32.44 -0.90
N ARG A 115 -15.75 32.05 -0.48
CA ARG A 115 -16.15 30.63 -0.46
C ARG A 115 -16.17 30.01 -1.86
N LYS A 116 -16.30 30.85 -2.87
CA LYS A 116 -16.37 30.50 -4.30
C LYS A 116 -15.07 29.90 -4.88
N ASN A 117 -13.94 29.94 -4.15
CA ASN A 117 -12.66 29.30 -4.53
C ASN A 117 -12.08 29.63 -5.93
N SER A 118 -12.61 30.61 -6.69
CA SER A 118 -11.99 31.07 -7.93
C SER A 118 -10.60 31.69 -7.69
N PRO A 119 -9.57 31.39 -8.52
CA PRO A 119 -8.25 32.02 -8.42
C PRO A 119 -8.20 33.43 -9.01
N GLU A 120 -9.21 33.84 -9.78
CA GLU A 120 -9.24 35.17 -10.41
C GLU A 120 -9.55 36.27 -9.38
N ILE A 121 -8.91 37.42 -9.50
CA ILE A 121 -9.22 38.61 -8.70
C ILE A 121 -9.89 39.60 -9.66
N THR A 122 -11.21 39.74 -9.54
CA THR A 122 -11.98 40.75 -10.27
C THR A 122 -11.62 42.16 -9.80
N GLU A 123 -11.96 43.18 -10.58
CA GLU A 123 -11.66 44.57 -10.19
C GLU A 123 -12.40 44.96 -8.90
N GLU A 124 -13.64 44.50 -8.73
CA GLU A 124 -14.41 44.66 -7.50
C GLU A 124 -13.70 44.01 -6.31
N LEU A 125 -13.31 42.73 -6.42
CA LEU A 125 -12.60 42.03 -5.35
C LEU A 125 -11.22 42.65 -5.05
N ARG A 126 -10.56 43.26 -6.05
CA ARG A 126 -9.30 43.99 -5.86
C ARG A 126 -9.51 45.19 -4.93
N GLU A 127 -10.53 45.99 -5.18
CA GLU A 127 -10.83 47.17 -4.36
C GLU A 127 -11.29 46.78 -2.95
N ASP A 128 -12.03 45.67 -2.82
CA ASP A 128 -12.40 45.11 -1.51
C ASP A 128 -11.16 44.71 -0.71
N LEU A 129 -10.25 43.95 -1.32
CA LEU A 129 -9.00 43.52 -0.69
C LEU A 129 -8.15 44.72 -0.22
N LYS A 130 -8.10 45.79 -1.01
CA LYS A 130 -7.37 47.03 -0.67
C LYS A 130 -8.01 47.78 0.47
N THR A 131 -9.33 47.93 0.42
CA THR A 131 -10.12 48.61 1.44
C THR A 131 -9.97 47.91 2.78
N LEU A 132 -10.14 46.58 2.80
CA LEU A 132 -9.98 45.75 3.99
C LEU A 132 -8.53 45.79 4.51
N TRP A 133 -7.51 45.68 3.64
CA TRP A 133 -6.11 45.77 4.09
C TRP A 133 -5.73 47.17 4.61
N GLY A 134 -6.36 48.22 4.09
CA GLY A 134 -6.17 49.61 4.48
C GLY A 134 -6.80 49.96 5.84
N ASP A 135 -7.75 49.15 6.32
CA ASP A 135 -8.45 49.36 7.58
C ASP A 135 -7.48 49.29 8.79
N LYS A 136 -7.66 50.22 9.75
CA LYS A 136 -6.87 50.30 10.97
C LYS A 136 -6.96 49.02 11.81
N ALA A 137 -8.13 48.39 11.88
CA ALA A 137 -8.36 47.14 12.59
C ALA A 137 -7.50 46.01 12.03
N PHE A 138 -7.37 45.93 10.70
CA PHE A 138 -6.54 44.91 10.04
C PHE A 138 -5.06 45.16 10.26
N LYS A 139 -4.62 46.43 10.26
CA LYS A 139 -3.24 46.80 10.64
C LYS A 139 -2.96 46.44 12.10
N GLU A 140 -3.88 46.73 13.01
CA GLU A 140 -3.77 46.38 14.42
C GLU A 140 -3.70 44.86 14.62
N ALA A 141 -4.62 44.10 14.01
CA ALA A 141 -4.60 42.64 14.02
C ALA A 141 -3.27 42.09 13.49
N TYR A 142 -2.73 42.66 12.41
CA TYR A 142 -1.41 42.28 11.90
C TYR A 142 -0.27 42.56 12.90
N THR A 143 -0.31 43.63 13.69
CA THR A 143 0.70 43.85 14.73
C THR A 143 0.70 42.75 15.79
N ARG A 144 -0.47 42.15 16.05
CA ARG A 144 -0.72 41.02 16.97
C ARG A 144 -0.69 39.65 16.30
N ARG A 145 -0.15 39.53 15.08
CA ARG A 145 -0.05 38.28 14.29
C ARG A 145 0.64 37.09 14.96
N ASP A 146 1.31 37.31 16.09
CA ASP A 146 1.92 36.22 16.89
C ASP A 146 0.90 35.49 17.77
N GLU A 147 -0.29 36.07 17.99
CA GLU A 147 -1.40 35.50 18.79
C GLU A 147 -2.30 34.57 17.97
N PHE A 148 -2.19 34.60 16.64
CA PHE A 148 -2.97 33.76 15.72
C PHE A 148 -2.10 33.28 14.54
N GLN A 149 -2.68 32.50 13.63
CA GLN A 149 -1.94 31.84 12.56
C GLN A 149 -1.98 32.61 11.24
N LEU A 150 -1.08 33.58 11.09
CA LEU A 150 -0.88 34.30 9.84
C LEU A 150 0.50 33.95 9.23
N PRO A 151 0.59 33.61 7.94
CA PRO A 151 1.88 33.36 7.30
C PRO A 151 2.79 34.60 7.30
N ASP A 152 4.09 34.41 7.52
CA ASP A 152 5.09 35.50 7.60
C ASP A 152 5.09 36.39 6.33
N ALA A 153 4.80 35.78 5.17
CA ALA A 153 4.76 36.45 3.87
C ALA A 153 3.50 37.31 3.63
N ALA A 154 2.52 37.33 4.56
CA ALA A 154 1.24 37.97 4.33
C ALA A 154 1.39 39.46 3.95
N LYS A 155 2.14 40.24 4.73
CA LYS A 155 2.39 41.66 4.45
C LYS A 155 3.06 41.88 3.09
N PHE A 156 4.01 41.02 2.72
CA PHE A 156 4.70 41.13 1.44
C PHE A 156 3.71 41.07 0.26
N PHE A 157 2.72 40.19 0.31
CA PHE A 157 1.72 40.10 -0.77
C PHE A 157 0.60 41.14 -0.62
N LEU A 158 0.13 41.41 0.60
CA LEU A 158 -0.94 42.37 0.85
C LEU A 158 -0.54 43.81 0.49
N ASP A 159 0.74 44.17 0.60
CA ASP A 159 1.22 45.49 0.16
C ASP A 159 1.33 45.62 -1.38
N GLN A 160 1.05 44.55 -2.14
CA GLN A 160 1.20 44.47 -3.59
C GLN A 160 -0.09 44.00 -4.30
N ILE A 161 -1.26 44.18 -3.68
CA ILE A 161 -2.55 43.68 -4.18
C ILE A 161 -2.82 44.12 -5.63
N ASP A 162 -2.60 45.39 -5.97
CA ASP A 162 -2.80 45.91 -7.33
C ASP A 162 -1.98 45.14 -8.37
N THR A 163 -0.71 44.86 -8.06
CA THR A 163 0.19 44.12 -8.96
C THR A 163 -0.24 42.65 -9.11
N ILE A 164 -0.70 42.02 -8.04
CA ILE A 164 -1.11 40.59 -8.03
C ILE A 164 -2.45 40.39 -8.76
N ALA A 165 -3.33 41.37 -8.65
CA ALA A 165 -4.65 41.36 -9.26
C ALA A 165 -4.62 41.70 -10.77
N ASP A 166 -3.51 42.24 -11.29
CA ASP A 166 -3.34 42.46 -12.73
C ASP A 166 -3.41 41.13 -13.51
N LYS A 167 -4.17 41.09 -14.61
CA LYS A 167 -4.32 39.89 -15.46
C LYS A 167 -2.99 39.38 -16.02
N ASN A 168 -2.06 40.29 -16.31
CA ASN A 168 -0.72 40.04 -16.83
C ASN A 168 0.33 39.80 -15.73
N PHE A 169 -0.08 39.73 -14.46
CA PHE A 169 0.84 39.43 -13.35
C PHE A 169 1.61 38.14 -13.61
N LYS A 170 2.94 38.25 -13.60
CA LYS A 170 3.86 37.11 -13.67
C LYS A 170 4.71 37.10 -12.40
N PRO A 171 4.56 36.07 -11.54
CA PRO A 171 5.36 35.94 -10.33
C PRO A 171 6.86 35.98 -10.64
N LYS A 172 7.59 36.84 -9.93
CA LYS A 172 9.05 36.86 -9.93
C LYS A 172 9.57 35.74 -9.03
N GLU A 173 10.85 35.40 -9.15
CA GLU A 173 11.48 34.40 -8.28
C GLU A 173 11.28 34.72 -6.78
N LYS A 174 11.35 36.00 -6.42
CA LYS A 174 11.05 36.46 -5.06
C LYS A 174 9.63 36.11 -4.64
N ASP A 175 8.63 36.37 -5.48
CA ASP A 175 7.23 36.04 -5.17
C ASP A 175 7.05 34.53 -4.99
N ILE A 176 7.70 33.72 -5.82
CA ILE A 176 7.68 32.26 -5.71
C ILE A 176 8.34 31.80 -4.40
N LEU A 177 9.44 32.42 -3.97
CA LEU A 177 10.12 32.12 -2.70
C LEU A 177 9.24 32.40 -1.49
N PHE A 178 8.49 33.51 -1.49
CA PHE A 178 7.56 33.88 -0.43
C PHE A 178 6.23 33.11 -0.48
N CYS A 179 5.87 32.55 -1.63
CA CYS A 179 4.62 31.82 -1.82
C CYS A 179 4.56 30.57 -0.93
N ARG A 180 3.50 30.46 -0.13
CA ARG A 180 3.24 29.32 0.75
C ARG A 180 2.43 28.25 0.03
N ILE A 181 2.97 27.04 -0.01
CA ILE A 181 2.28 25.82 -0.43
C ILE A 181 2.57 24.76 0.63
N PRO A 182 1.56 24.13 1.26
CA PRO A 182 1.80 23.06 2.21
C PRO A 182 2.47 21.87 1.51
N THR A 183 3.57 21.38 2.08
CA THR A 183 4.28 20.20 1.57
C THR A 183 3.54 18.94 1.98
N VAL A 184 2.94 18.26 1.00
CA VAL A 184 2.30 16.96 1.16
C VAL A 184 3.23 15.88 0.60
N GLY A 185 3.39 14.78 1.34
CA GLY A 185 4.22 13.65 0.90
C GLY A 185 5.72 13.96 0.80
N VAL A 186 6.35 13.44 -0.26
CA VAL A 186 7.79 13.51 -0.53
C VAL A 186 8.01 14.22 -1.87
N LYS A 187 8.85 15.25 -1.90
CA LYS A 187 9.31 15.92 -3.12
C LYS A 187 10.82 15.72 -3.28
N GLU A 188 11.24 15.28 -4.45
CA GLU A 188 12.65 15.05 -4.79
C GLU A 188 13.13 16.10 -5.80
N ILE A 189 14.32 16.66 -5.55
CA ILE A 189 15.01 17.56 -6.48
C ILE A 189 16.42 17.06 -6.71
N ASN A 190 16.74 16.86 -7.98
CA ASN A 190 18.07 16.46 -8.43
C ASN A 190 18.79 17.61 -9.14
N PHE A 191 20.06 17.83 -8.82
CA PHE A 191 20.94 18.80 -9.45
C PHE A 191 22.40 18.32 -9.45
N GLU A 192 23.20 18.78 -10.41
CA GLU A 192 24.60 18.34 -10.56
C GLU A 192 25.55 19.47 -10.17
N VAL A 193 26.50 19.20 -9.27
CA VAL A 193 27.54 20.16 -8.84
C VAL A 193 28.83 19.39 -8.59
N ASN A 194 29.93 19.83 -9.22
CA ASN A 194 31.28 19.26 -9.06
C ASN A 194 31.32 17.73 -9.29
N ASP A 195 30.75 17.26 -10.40
CA ASP A 195 30.67 15.84 -10.81
C ASP A 195 29.88 14.91 -9.87
N HIS A 196 29.18 15.48 -8.89
CA HIS A 196 28.24 14.76 -8.01
C HIS A 196 26.80 15.03 -8.43
N VAL A 197 25.97 13.98 -8.37
CA VAL A 197 24.52 14.08 -8.49
C VAL A 197 23.95 14.24 -7.10
N TRP A 198 23.35 15.40 -6.83
CA TRP A 198 22.77 15.73 -5.53
C TRP A 198 21.28 15.46 -5.55
N ARG A 199 20.84 14.53 -4.70
CA ARG A 199 19.44 14.19 -4.51
C ARG A 199 18.92 14.78 -3.22
N LEU A 200 18.12 15.85 -3.33
CA LEU A 200 17.52 16.54 -2.20
C LEU A 200 16.09 16.07 -1.99
N ILE A 201 15.78 15.60 -0.79
CA ILE A 201 14.46 15.07 -0.44
C ILE A 201 13.80 16.00 0.58
N ASP A 202 12.74 16.69 0.16
CA ASP A 202 11.86 17.48 0.99
C ASP A 202 10.65 16.65 1.44
N VAL A 203 10.37 16.66 2.73
CA VAL A 203 9.28 15.90 3.32
C VAL A 203 8.35 16.79 4.14
N GLY A 204 7.07 16.43 4.19
CA GLY A 204 6.07 17.15 4.98
C GLY A 204 6.45 17.22 6.47
N GLY A 205 6.55 18.45 7.01
CA GLY A 205 6.99 18.70 8.39
C GLY A 205 5.86 18.73 9.44
N GLN A 206 4.60 18.72 9.00
CA GLN A 206 3.41 18.71 9.85
C GLN A 206 3.20 17.34 10.50
N ARG A 207 2.56 17.28 11.68
CA ARG A 207 2.39 16.02 12.43
C ARG A 207 1.70 14.92 11.60
N SER A 208 0.69 15.28 10.80
CA SER A 208 -0.04 14.41 9.87
C SER A 208 0.84 13.76 8.79
N GLU A 209 1.87 14.46 8.33
CA GLU A 209 2.71 14.01 7.22
C GLU A 209 3.87 13.11 7.67
N ARG A 210 4.36 13.24 8.91
CA ARG A 210 5.61 12.61 9.40
C ARG A 210 5.65 11.08 9.28
N ARG A 211 4.50 10.40 9.27
CA ARG A 211 4.42 8.93 9.17
C ARG A 211 4.57 8.43 7.73
N LYS A 212 4.39 9.29 6.73
CA LYS A 212 4.28 8.92 5.31
C LYS A 212 5.64 8.69 4.62
N TRP A 213 6.75 9.14 5.21
CA TRP A 213 8.05 9.20 4.53
C TRP A 213 9.19 8.46 5.25
N ILE A 214 8.88 7.54 6.15
CA ILE A 214 9.90 6.76 6.88
C ILE A 214 10.78 5.91 5.95
N HIS A 215 10.24 5.47 4.82
CA HIS A 215 10.95 4.69 3.79
C HIS A 215 12.07 5.49 3.09
N GLN A 216 12.07 6.83 3.21
CA GLN A 216 13.13 7.68 2.63
C GLN A 216 14.42 7.70 3.45
N PHE A 217 14.45 7.05 4.63
CA PHE A 217 15.58 7.10 5.57
C PHE A 217 16.77 6.23 5.16
N GLU A 218 16.55 5.27 4.26
CA GLU A 218 17.60 4.41 3.77
C GLU A 218 18.56 5.16 2.84
N ASN A 219 19.85 4.81 2.93
CA ASN A 219 20.91 5.34 2.10
C ASN A 219 21.08 6.87 2.10
N VAL A 220 20.58 7.58 3.13
CA VAL A 220 20.82 9.01 3.29
C VAL A 220 22.29 9.26 3.66
N ASN A 221 22.97 10.15 2.95
CA ASN A 221 24.36 10.55 3.22
C ASN A 221 24.41 11.61 4.33
N MET A 222 23.51 12.61 4.26
CA MET A 222 23.49 13.77 5.15
C MET A 222 22.06 14.14 5.56
N LEU A 223 21.91 14.55 6.82
CA LEU A 223 20.68 15.13 7.34
C LEU A 223 20.84 16.66 7.46
N ILE A 224 19.92 17.42 6.86
CA ILE A 224 19.79 18.86 7.12
C ILE A 224 18.50 19.08 7.92
N PHE A 225 18.63 19.60 9.13
CA PHE A 225 17.50 19.96 9.97
C PHE A 225 17.31 21.47 10.00
N ILE A 226 16.13 21.93 9.59
CA ILE A 226 15.78 23.34 9.47
C ILE A 226 14.91 23.75 10.66
N VAL A 227 15.31 24.82 11.33
CA VAL A 227 14.69 25.38 12.53
C VAL A 227 14.24 26.80 12.24
N ALA A 228 12.98 27.14 12.51
CA ALA A 228 12.57 28.54 12.53
C ALA A 228 12.93 29.17 13.88
N ALA A 229 13.95 30.03 13.91
CA ALA A 229 14.39 30.70 15.13
C ALA A 229 13.34 31.70 15.66
N SER A 230 12.45 32.21 14.80
CA SER A 230 11.42 33.19 15.13
C SER A 230 10.16 32.61 15.79
N GLU A 231 10.06 31.29 15.97
CA GLU A 231 8.85 30.60 16.48
C GLU A 231 8.86 30.41 18.01
N TYR A 232 9.83 30.98 18.72
CA TYR A 232 9.96 30.83 20.18
C TYR A 232 8.79 31.46 20.97
N ASN A 233 8.06 32.41 20.38
CA ASN A 233 6.91 33.08 21.01
C ASN A 233 5.55 32.65 20.43
N GLN A 234 5.49 31.54 19.69
CA GLN A 234 4.28 31.09 18.99
C GLN A 234 3.79 29.71 19.45
N LEU A 235 2.48 29.50 19.39
CA LEU A 235 1.81 28.23 19.71
C LEU A 235 1.58 27.39 18.44
N LEU A 236 1.55 26.07 18.62
CA LEU A 236 1.30 25.11 17.55
C LEU A 236 -0.14 25.23 17.06
N TYR A 237 -0.36 25.09 15.74
CA TYR A 237 -1.72 25.15 15.18
C TYR A 237 -2.55 23.93 15.59
N GLU A 238 -1.92 22.74 15.54
CA GLU A 238 -2.54 21.47 15.87
C GLU A 238 -2.83 21.30 17.37
N GLU A 239 -2.22 22.12 18.25
CA GLU A 239 -2.35 22.02 19.70
C GLU A 239 -1.99 23.36 20.37
N GLN A 240 -3.02 24.11 20.78
CA GLN A 240 -2.87 25.51 21.24
C GLN A 240 -2.10 25.68 22.57
N ASN A 241 -1.70 24.60 23.25
CA ASN A 241 -0.93 24.67 24.49
C ASN A 241 0.58 24.41 24.32
N THR A 242 1.00 24.02 23.12
CA THR A 242 2.40 23.63 22.85
C THR A 242 3.15 24.74 22.11
N ASN A 243 4.27 25.20 22.66
CA ASN A 243 5.16 26.15 21.98
C ASN A 243 5.83 25.50 20.76
N ARG A 244 5.85 26.19 19.61
CA ARG A 244 6.38 25.67 18.34
C ARG A 244 7.87 25.31 18.39
N MET A 245 8.69 26.12 19.05
CA MET A 245 10.12 25.82 19.19
C MET A 245 10.36 24.63 20.10
N GLN A 246 9.55 24.44 21.15
CA GLN A 246 9.61 23.23 21.99
C GLN A 246 9.26 21.96 21.21
N GLU A 247 8.20 22.00 20.40
CA GLU A 247 7.88 20.91 19.45
C GLU A 247 9.07 20.65 18.51
N SER A 248 9.68 21.70 17.96
CA SER A 248 10.85 21.58 17.08
C SER A 248 12.04 20.90 17.76
N LEU A 249 12.32 21.20 19.03
CA LEU A 249 13.35 20.53 19.82
C LEU A 249 13.05 19.04 20.04
N GLN A 250 11.79 18.68 20.32
CA GLN A 250 11.37 17.29 20.49
C GLN A 250 11.51 16.50 19.17
N VAL A 251 11.04 17.07 18.07
CA VAL A 251 11.16 16.50 16.73
C VAL A 251 12.63 16.32 16.37
N PHE A 252 13.46 17.33 16.60
CA PHE A 252 14.90 17.25 16.39
C PHE A 252 15.53 16.12 17.20
N LYS A 253 15.28 16.05 18.52
CA LYS A 253 15.80 15.01 19.41
C LYS A 253 15.46 13.60 18.92
N LYS A 254 14.23 13.40 18.42
CA LYS A 254 13.76 12.13 17.90
C LYS A 254 14.50 11.72 16.62
N HIS A 255 14.57 12.61 15.63
CA HIS A 255 15.17 12.27 14.33
C HIS A 255 16.69 12.20 14.40
N VAL A 256 17.35 13.14 15.08
CA VAL A 256 18.82 13.21 15.10
C VAL A 256 19.48 12.00 15.75
N ASN A 257 18.77 11.37 16.69
CA ASN A 257 19.23 10.21 17.46
C ASN A 257 18.66 8.89 16.93
N ASN A 258 17.87 8.92 15.86
CA ASN A 258 17.36 7.71 15.21
C ASN A 258 18.51 6.86 14.66
N GLU A 259 18.36 5.54 14.68
CA GLU A 259 19.33 4.56 14.17
C GLU A 259 19.82 4.86 12.74
N PHE A 260 18.94 5.33 11.86
CA PHE A 260 19.28 5.69 10.49
C PHE A 260 20.23 6.90 10.41
N PHE A 261 20.16 7.85 11.36
CA PHE A 261 20.84 9.15 11.29
C PHE A 261 21.94 9.37 12.33
N LYS A 262 22.01 8.55 13.38
CA LYS A 262 22.95 8.76 14.51
C LYS A 262 24.42 8.78 14.11
N LYS A 263 24.78 8.21 12.94
CA LYS A 263 26.15 8.20 12.37
C LYS A 263 26.31 9.10 11.14
N LYS A 264 25.23 9.71 10.65
CA LYS A 264 25.23 10.54 9.44
C LYS A 264 25.62 11.97 9.76
N ASP A 265 26.25 12.66 8.81
CA ASP A 265 26.61 14.06 8.97
C ASP A 265 25.35 14.91 9.14
N LEU A 266 25.43 15.91 10.01
CA LEU A 266 24.30 16.78 10.36
C LEU A 266 24.62 18.23 10.05
N VAL A 267 23.70 18.89 9.36
CA VAL A 267 23.62 20.34 9.25
C VAL A 267 22.38 20.83 9.98
N ILE A 268 22.54 21.84 10.83
CA ILE A 268 21.43 22.55 11.48
C ILE A 268 21.34 23.95 10.87
N LEU A 269 20.23 24.27 10.24
CA LEU A 269 19.95 25.60 9.71
C LEU A 269 18.99 26.33 10.64
N LEU A 270 19.50 27.32 11.37
CA LEU A 270 18.71 28.26 12.16
C LEU A 270 18.21 29.36 11.23
N ASN A 271 17.00 29.17 10.70
CA ASN A 271 16.35 30.00 9.69
C ASN A 271 15.48 31.11 10.31
N LYS A 272 15.02 32.05 9.48
CA LYS A 272 14.19 33.20 9.85
C LYS A 272 14.87 34.13 10.86
N ILE A 273 16.18 34.32 10.71
CA ILE A 273 16.97 35.15 11.64
C ILE A 273 16.59 36.64 11.58
N ASP A 274 16.08 37.09 10.44
CA ASP A 274 15.49 38.41 10.22
C ASP A 274 14.29 38.63 11.14
N LEU A 275 13.31 37.72 11.11
CA LEU A 275 12.15 37.78 11.99
C LEU A 275 12.52 37.54 13.45
N PHE A 276 13.51 36.71 13.72
CA PHE A 276 14.01 36.49 15.09
C PHE A 276 14.62 37.77 15.68
N LYS A 277 15.42 38.52 14.91
CA LYS A 277 15.97 39.81 15.34
C LYS A 277 14.89 40.83 15.67
N GLU A 278 13.82 40.90 14.88
CA GLU A 278 12.68 41.79 15.16
C GLU A 278 11.96 41.39 16.46
N LYS A 279 11.67 40.09 16.62
CA LYS A 279 10.87 39.61 17.75
C LYS A 279 11.63 39.63 19.07
N ILE A 280 12.93 39.33 19.07
CA ILE A 280 13.71 39.26 20.30
C ILE A 280 13.83 40.63 20.99
N ALA A 281 13.77 41.71 20.22
CA ALA A 281 13.70 43.07 20.76
C ALA A 281 12.36 43.36 21.48
N LYS A 282 11.29 42.63 21.15
CA LYS A 282 9.92 42.85 21.66
C LYS A 282 9.50 41.85 22.73
N TYR A 283 9.85 40.58 22.56
CA TYR A 283 9.39 39.49 23.42
C TYR A 283 10.57 38.71 24.02
N PRO A 284 10.55 38.41 25.33
CA PRO A 284 11.65 37.72 25.97
C PRO A 284 11.73 36.25 25.55
N ILE A 285 12.96 35.76 25.36
CA ILE A 285 13.23 34.34 25.04
C ILE A 285 12.73 33.38 26.13
N THR A 286 12.53 33.88 27.35
CA THR A 286 12.03 33.12 28.50
C THR A 286 10.62 32.58 28.29
N LYS A 287 9.83 33.13 27.35
CA LYS A 287 8.56 32.54 26.91
C LYS A 287 8.71 31.10 26.41
N CYS A 288 9.83 30.78 25.77
CA CYS A 288 10.14 29.42 25.34
C CYS A 288 11.05 28.70 26.34
N PHE A 289 11.99 29.43 26.95
CA PHE A 289 13.01 28.87 27.84
C PHE A 289 13.01 29.56 29.20
N PRO A 290 12.11 29.19 30.13
CA PRO A 290 11.99 29.86 31.43
C PRO A 290 13.30 29.87 32.25
N ALA A 291 14.15 28.86 32.06
CA ALA A 291 15.45 28.73 32.74
C ALA A 291 16.58 29.59 32.16
N TYR A 292 16.33 30.40 31.12
CA TYR A 292 17.36 31.26 30.53
C TYR A 292 17.58 32.52 31.38
N SER A 293 18.83 32.74 31.80
CA SER A 293 19.23 33.87 32.67
C SER A 293 20.16 34.89 31.99
N GLY A 294 20.43 34.75 30.69
CA GLY A 294 21.28 35.68 29.93
C GLY A 294 20.53 36.93 29.44
N LYS A 295 21.22 37.80 28.69
CA LYS A 295 20.61 39.01 28.12
C LYS A 295 19.68 38.66 26.96
N ASN A 296 18.54 39.33 26.89
CA ASN A 296 17.56 39.15 25.81
C ASN A 296 17.95 39.92 24.52
N ASN A 297 19.15 39.65 23.98
CA ASN A 297 19.65 40.20 22.71
C ASN A 297 19.91 39.10 21.69
N PHE A 298 20.00 39.45 20.40
CA PHE A 298 20.18 38.48 19.33
C PHE A 298 21.46 37.63 19.52
N GLU A 299 22.56 38.23 19.94
CA GLU A 299 23.87 37.58 20.06
C GLU A 299 23.89 36.46 21.10
N GLU A 300 23.37 36.70 22.31
CA GLU A 300 23.35 35.70 23.38
C GLU A 300 22.24 34.67 23.17
N THR A 301 21.06 35.10 22.74
CA THR A 301 19.90 34.21 22.58
C THR A 301 20.06 33.28 21.37
N SER A 302 20.65 33.74 20.26
CA SER A 302 20.97 32.88 19.10
C SER A 302 21.99 31.80 19.45
N LYS A 303 23.02 32.14 20.24
CA LYS A 303 23.99 31.17 20.79
C LYS A 303 23.30 30.18 21.73
N TYR A 304 22.35 30.64 22.54
CA TYR A 304 21.59 29.79 23.44
C TYR A 304 20.71 28.78 22.68
N ILE A 305 19.93 29.22 21.70
CA ILE A 305 19.12 28.33 20.84
C ILE A 305 20.03 27.29 20.18
N LYS A 306 21.16 27.72 19.59
CA LYS A 306 22.16 26.82 19.01
C LYS A 306 22.65 25.79 20.04
N LYS A 307 22.94 26.20 21.27
CA LYS A 307 23.36 25.31 22.36
C LYS A 307 22.27 24.29 22.72
N GLN A 308 21.00 24.69 22.76
CA GLN A 308 19.86 23.80 23.04
C GLN A 308 19.80 22.66 22.02
N TYR A 309 19.77 22.96 20.72
CA TYR A 309 19.77 21.93 19.68
C TYR A 309 21.02 21.05 19.74
N LEU A 310 22.21 21.64 19.87
CA LEU A 310 23.44 20.86 19.97
C LEU A 310 23.46 19.95 21.21
N SER A 311 22.84 20.33 22.32
CA SER A 311 22.79 19.49 23.53
C SER A 311 22.03 18.18 23.33
N LEU A 312 21.06 18.15 22.41
CA LEU A 312 20.19 17.00 22.14
C LEU A 312 20.84 15.92 21.26
N VAL A 313 21.99 16.21 20.66
CA VAL A 313 22.72 15.28 19.78
C VAL A 313 23.56 14.32 20.62
N LYS A 314 23.20 13.02 20.62
CA LYS A 314 24.02 11.95 21.20
C LYS A 314 25.19 11.62 20.27
N LYS A 315 26.30 11.11 20.82
CA LYS A 315 27.49 10.64 20.06
C LYS A 315 28.13 11.68 19.13
N LYS A 316 28.25 12.94 19.58
CA LYS A 316 28.83 14.07 18.82
C LYS A 316 30.18 13.78 18.15
N LYS A 317 31.05 12.97 18.79
CA LYS A 317 32.39 12.65 18.28
C LYS A 317 32.42 11.72 17.05
N LYS A 318 31.28 11.12 16.65
CA LYS A 318 31.20 10.11 15.58
C LYS A 318 30.66 10.64 14.23
N ARG A 319 30.41 11.93 14.10
CA ARG A 319 29.84 12.57 12.91
C ARG A 319 30.18 14.06 12.86
N LYS A 320 30.18 14.67 11.67
CA LYS A 320 30.37 16.11 11.56
C LYS A 320 29.05 16.83 11.86
N ILE A 321 29.13 17.95 12.57
CA ILE A 321 27.97 18.76 12.92
C ILE A 321 28.26 20.21 12.57
N ASN A 322 27.57 20.72 11.56
CA ASN A 322 27.64 22.12 11.15
C ASN A 322 26.34 22.83 11.53
N CYS A 323 26.44 24.10 11.93
CA CYS A 323 25.27 24.88 12.28
C CYS A 323 25.42 26.30 11.75
N HIS A 324 24.48 26.69 10.91
CA HIS A 324 24.47 27.97 10.20
C HIS A 324 23.22 28.77 10.58
N PHE A 325 23.41 30.08 10.67
CA PHE A 325 22.31 31.04 10.70
C PHE A 325 21.96 31.41 9.27
N THR A 326 20.68 31.40 8.93
CA THR A 326 20.22 31.65 7.56
C THR A 326 18.92 32.44 7.52
N CYS A 327 18.68 33.07 6.39
CA CYS A 327 17.41 33.68 6.00
C CYS A 327 17.11 33.17 4.60
N SER A 328 16.25 32.15 4.47
CA SER A 328 15.99 31.47 3.19
C SER A 328 15.39 32.38 2.12
N THR A 329 14.88 33.56 2.49
CA THR A 329 14.39 34.57 1.54
C THR A 329 15.50 35.47 1.00
N ASN A 330 16.71 35.42 1.58
CA ASN A 330 17.91 36.09 1.09
C ASN A 330 18.79 35.10 0.30
N THR A 331 18.83 35.29 -1.02
CA THR A 331 19.53 34.40 -1.95
C THR A 331 21.03 34.36 -1.69
N ASP A 332 21.69 35.50 -1.41
CA ASP A 332 23.15 35.55 -1.18
C ASP A 332 23.56 34.82 0.10
N MET A 333 22.79 35.01 1.17
CA MET A 333 23.03 34.30 2.44
C MET A 333 22.80 32.80 2.25
N THR A 334 21.73 32.42 1.57
CA THR A 334 21.39 31.02 1.30
C THR A 334 22.45 30.36 0.43
N LYS A 335 22.93 31.03 -0.62
CA LYS A 335 24.01 30.57 -1.49
C LYS A 335 25.29 30.27 -0.68
N LYS A 336 25.75 31.20 0.16
CA LYS A 336 26.92 31.00 1.02
C LYS A 336 26.76 29.80 1.97
N VAL A 337 25.58 29.66 2.56
CA VAL A 337 25.27 28.53 3.47
C VAL A 337 25.28 27.21 2.70
N ILE A 338 24.65 27.15 1.53
CA ILE A 338 24.61 25.94 0.70
C ILE A 338 26.01 25.57 0.21
N GLU A 339 26.78 26.51 -0.34
CA GLU A 339 28.16 26.27 -0.77
C GLU A 339 29.02 25.73 0.38
N SER A 340 28.86 26.25 1.59
CA SER A 340 29.53 25.72 2.78
C SER A 340 29.12 24.27 3.10
N VAL A 341 27.84 23.93 2.90
CA VAL A 341 27.32 22.56 3.09
C VAL A 341 27.87 21.61 2.01
N LEU A 342 27.81 22.00 0.74
CA LEU A 342 28.34 21.22 -0.39
C LEU A 342 29.84 20.96 -0.22
N ASN A 343 30.61 22.00 0.12
CA ASN A 343 32.05 21.88 0.38
C ASN A 343 32.40 20.96 1.56
N THR A 344 31.51 20.84 2.55
CA THR A 344 31.72 19.93 3.68
C THR A 344 31.69 18.47 3.22
N VAL A 345 30.74 18.13 2.34
CA VAL A 345 30.57 16.78 1.78
C VAL A 345 31.73 16.43 0.85
N ILE A 346 32.09 17.35 -0.05
CA ILE A 346 33.20 17.14 -0.99
C ILE A 346 34.51 16.90 -0.22
N LYS A 347 34.77 17.65 0.86
CA LYS A 347 35.94 17.40 1.72
C LYS A 347 35.91 16.04 2.41
N SER A 348 34.74 15.50 2.80
CA SER A 348 34.66 14.12 3.32
C SER A 348 34.96 13.08 2.25
N ASP A 349 34.48 13.26 1.03
CA ASP A 349 34.69 12.30 -0.05
C ASP A 349 36.15 12.30 -0.52
N ILE A 350 36.77 13.48 -0.65
CA ILE A 350 38.21 13.59 -0.92
C ILE A 350 39.02 12.86 0.16
N ASN A 351 38.70 13.04 1.44
CA ASN A 351 39.39 12.31 2.52
C ASN A 351 39.18 10.79 2.43
N ARG A 352 38.01 10.32 1.99
CA ARG A 352 37.73 8.91 1.77
C ARG A 352 38.54 8.34 0.62
N TYR A 353 38.65 9.08 -0.49
CA TYR A 353 39.52 8.73 -1.62
C TYR A 353 41.01 8.74 -1.22
N PHE A 354 41.46 9.71 -0.44
CA PHE A 354 42.83 9.72 0.10
C PHE A 354 43.13 8.53 1.01
N ILE A 355 42.18 8.10 1.85
CA ILE A 355 42.34 6.90 2.68
C ILE A 355 42.40 5.63 1.80
N LEU A 356 41.56 5.53 0.78
CA LEU A 356 41.56 4.41 -0.16
C LEU A 356 42.86 4.33 -0.95
N ILE A 357 43.33 5.46 -1.49
CA ILE A 357 44.61 5.59 -2.18
C ILE A 357 45.76 5.21 -1.23
N ASN A 358 45.78 5.73 0.00
CA ASN A 358 46.80 5.37 0.99
C ASN A 358 46.75 3.90 1.39
N SER A 359 45.56 3.28 1.42
CA SER A 359 45.41 1.85 1.70
C SER A 359 45.90 0.97 0.54
N ASP A 360 45.72 1.39 -0.71
CA ASP A 360 46.22 0.69 -1.90
C ASP A 360 47.74 0.92 -2.11
N PHE A 361 48.26 2.09 -1.76
CA PHE A 361 49.71 2.34 -1.68
C PHE A 361 50.36 1.53 -0.55
N GLY A 362 49.68 1.37 0.60
CA GLY A 362 50.11 0.48 1.69
C GLY A 362 50.13 -1.00 1.28
N LYS A 363 49.16 -1.45 0.48
CA LYS A 363 49.15 -2.80 -0.10
C LYS A 363 50.24 -3.00 -1.15
N LYS A 364 50.59 -1.97 -1.93
CA LYS A 364 51.73 -2.03 -2.89
C LYS A 364 53.10 -2.11 -2.19
N LYS A 365 53.29 -1.45 -1.04
CA LYS A 365 54.51 -1.60 -0.22
C LYS A 365 54.70 -3.04 0.31
N ASN A 366 53.60 -3.71 0.67
CA ASN A 366 53.65 -5.11 1.12
C ASN A 366 53.83 -6.13 -0.03
N LYS A 367 53.66 -5.72 -1.29
CA LYS A 367 53.89 -6.58 -2.46
C LYS A 367 55.33 -6.55 -2.97
N ILE A 368 56.10 -5.52 -2.65
CA ILE A 368 57.52 -5.38 -3.06
C ILE A 368 58.48 -6.15 -2.13
N THR A 369 58.03 -6.57 -0.94
CA THR A 369 58.87 -7.29 0.04
C THR A 369 58.63 -8.81 0.04
N LYS A 370 57.90 -9.37 -0.93
CA LYS A 370 57.54 -10.80 -0.95
C LYS A 370 57.62 -11.47 -2.31
N ILE A 371 58.47 -10.96 -3.21
CA ILE A 371 58.90 -11.66 -4.43
C ILE A 371 60.42 -11.51 -4.54
N ALA A 372 61.11 -12.21 -3.65
CA ALA A 372 62.53 -12.51 -3.73
C ALA A 372 62.74 -13.85 -3.00
N PHE A 373 62.21 -14.93 -3.55
CA PHE A 373 62.75 -16.28 -3.39
C PHE A 373 61.99 -17.26 -4.28
N LEU A 374 62.72 -17.85 -5.24
CA LEU A 374 62.55 -19.16 -5.89
C LEU A 374 62.78 -19.06 -7.41
N ASN A 375 64.06 -19.14 -7.76
CA ASN A 375 64.57 -19.71 -9.00
C ASN A 375 65.02 -21.16 -8.73
N HIS A 376 65.12 -21.95 -9.81
CA HIS A 376 65.54 -23.37 -9.95
C HIS A 376 64.40 -24.40 -9.83
N LEU A 377 64.21 -25.40 -10.71
CA LEU A 377 65.01 -25.97 -11.81
C LEU A 377 64.09 -26.71 -12.82
N TYR A 378 64.61 -26.87 -14.04
CA TYR A 378 64.17 -27.75 -15.13
C TYR A 378 64.23 -29.25 -14.76
N ASP A 379 63.34 -30.08 -15.32
CA ASP A 379 63.71 -31.26 -16.14
C ASP A 379 62.46 -31.85 -16.86
N PRO A 380 62.50 -32.11 -18.20
CA PRO A 380 61.48 -32.83 -18.94
C PRO A 380 61.92 -34.27 -19.28
N ASN A 381 61.18 -35.27 -18.78
CA ASN A 381 60.89 -36.59 -19.38
C ASN A 381 60.60 -37.62 -18.28
N LEU A 382 59.44 -38.27 -18.31
CA LEU A 382 59.32 -39.69 -17.94
C LEU A 382 58.01 -40.30 -18.45
N VAL A 383 58.20 -41.39 -19.18
CA VAL A 383 57.25 -42.28 -19.87
C VAL A 383 56.79 -43.40 -18.90
N VAL A 384 55.81 -44.21 -19.35
CA VAL A 384 55.37 -45.58 -18.93
C VAL A 384 53.94 -45.55 -18.35
N ASP A 385 52.88 -45.98 -19.04
CA ASP A 385 52.47 -47.28 -19.66
C ASP A 385 51.71 -48.24 -18.70
N ARG A 386 50.72 -48.93 -19.29
CA ARG A 386 50.00 -50.17 -18.90
C ARG A 386 48.78 -50.16 -17.95
N SER A 387 47.61 -50.21 -18.61
CA SER A 387 46.70 -51.38 -18.72
C SER A 387 46.41 -52.28 -17.50
N ALA A 388 45.10 -52.51 -17.27
CA ALA A 388 44.41 -53.78 -16.91
C ALA A 388 43.20 -53.45 -15.99
N LYS A 389 42.04 -54.11 -15.99
CA LYS A 389 41.37 -55.15 -16.78
C LYS A 389 39.95 -55.26 -16.19
N ASN A 390 39.02 -55.72 -17.03
CA ASN A 390 37.83 -56.53 -16.70
C ASN A 390 36.66 -55.87 -15.96
N GLN A 391 35.53 -55.66 -16.65
CA GLN A 391 34.46 -56.62 -16.97
C GLN A 391 33.57 -56.96 -15.76
N ASN A 392 32.31 -56.52 -15.81
CA ASN A 392 31.20 -57.47 -15.83
C ASN A 392 29.89 -56.84 -16.32
N ASN A 393 29.29 -57.53 -17.29
CA ASN A 393 27.98 -57.29 -17.89
C ASN A 393 26.83 -57.41 -16.88
N LYS A 394 25.77 -56.64 -17.11
CA LYS A 394 24.40 -57.19 -17.16
C LYS A 394 23.49 -56.28 -18.00
N LEU A 395 23.07 -56.83 -19.14
CA LEU A 395 21.95 -56.35 -19.94
C LEU A 395 20.63 -56.58 -19.21
N THR A 396 19.74 -55.58 -19.21
CA THR A 396 18.27 -55.77 -19.35
C THR A 396 17.61 -54.50 -19.94
N HIS A 397 17.13 -54.65 -21.17
CA HIS A 397 16.00 -54.02 -21.91
C HIS A 397 15.82 -52.49 -22.06
N PRO A 398 15.84 -51.96 -23.32
CA PRO A 398 15.52 -50.57 -23.68
C PRO A 398 14.05 -50.36 -24.17
N ILE A 399 13.07 -51.09 -23.62
CA ILE A 399 11.68 -51.04 -24.13
C ILE A 399 10.76 -50.10 -23.30
N GLN A 400 11.14 -49.73 -22.07
CA GLN A 400 10.35 -48.78 -21.27
C GLN A 400 10.64 -47.30 -21.59
N ASP A 401 11.85 -46.96 -22.04
CA ASP A 401 12.23 -45.55 -22.27
C ASP A 401 11.59 -44.93 -23.53
N ASN A 402 11.24 -45.74 -24.54
CA ASN A 402 10.57 -45.27 -25.75
C ASN A 402 9.06 -45.00 -25.55
N LEU A 403 8.41 -45.65 -24.58
CA LEU A 403 7.02 -45.35 -24.23
C LEU A 403 6.94 -44.10 -23.36
N PHE A 404 7.85 -43.94 -22.38
CA PHE A 404 7.87 -42.76 -21.50
C PHE A 404 8.30 -41.48 -22.23
N SER A 405 9.22 -41.54 -23.19
CA SER A 405 9.56 -40.39 -24.05
C SER A 405 8.39 -39.99 -24.95
N SER A 406 7.73 -40.96 -25.60
CA SER A 406 6.54 -40.72 -26.42
C SER A 406 5.36 -40.12 -25.63
N PHE A 407 5.11 -40.60 -24.41
CA PHE A 407 4.10 -40.00 -23.51
C PHE A 407 4.49 -38.59 -23.05
N ARG A 408 5.76 -38.35 -22.74
CA ARG A 408 6.27 -37.04 -22.31
C ARG A 408 6.20 -36.01 -23.45
N ASP A 409 6.49 -36.42 -24.68
CA ASP A 409 6.39 -35.59 -25.88
C ASP A 409 4.93 -35.29 -26.24
N TYR A 410 4.02 -36.27 -26.12
CA TYR A 410 2.58 -36.07 -26.32
C TYR A 410 1.96 -35.10 -25.31
N THR A 411 2.37 -35.19 -24.04
CA THR A 411 1.86 -34.34 -22.95
C THR A 411 2.37 -32.90 -23.09
N CYS A 412 3.66 -32.73 -23.42
CA CYS A 412 4.28 -31.43 -23.73
C CYS A 412 3.60 -30.70 -24.91
N MET A 413 3.25 -31.44 -25.98
CA MET A 413 2.54 -30.89 -27.13
C MET A 413 1.13 -30.39 -26.77
N LYS A 414 0.39 -31.10 -25.91
CA LYS A 414 -0.96 -30.72 -25.48
C LYS A 414 -0.93 -29.43 -24.64
N ASN A 415 0.04 -29.29 -23.74
CA ASN A 415 0.21 -28.11 -22.90
C ASN A 415 0.59 -26.84 -23.69
N GLN A 416 1.46 -26.95 -24.70
CA GLN A 416 1.76 -25.83 -25.60
C GLN A 416 0.54 -25.39 -26.42
N GLN A 417 -0.31 -26.33 -26.84
CA GLN A 417 -1.54 -26.01 -27.57
C GLN A 417 -2.56 -25.32 -26.67
N THR A 418 -2.76 -25.79 -25.44
CA THR A 418 -3.66 -25.15 -24.46
C THR A 418 -3.20 -23.74 -24.09
N GLN A 419 -1.89 -23.51 -23.95
CA GLN A 419 -1.35 -22.17 -23.74
C GLN A 419 -1.61 -21.24 -24.94
N LYS A 420 -1.42 -21.71 -26.17
CA LYS A 420 -1.76 -20.91 -27.38
C LYS A 420 -3.24 -20.54 -27.41
N ILE A 421 -4.13 -21.48 -27.08
CA ILE A 421 -5.57 -21.21 -27.02
C ILE A 421 -5.88 -20.18 -25.93
N PHE A 422 -5.27 -20.31 -24.74
CA PHE A 422 -5.40 -19.32 -23.67
C PHE A 422 -5.02 -17.92 -24.14
N PHE A 423 -3.86 -17.75 -24.77
CA PHE A 423 -3.41 -16.44 -25.26
C PHE A 423 -4.33 -15.88 -26.35
N SER A 424 -4.74 -16.70 -27.31
CA SER A 424 -5.66 -16.28 -28.37
C SER A 424 -7.02 -15.87 -27.83
N LEU A 425 -7.58 -16.64 -26.90
CA LEU A 425 -8.85 -16.35 -26.24
C LEU A 425 -8.76 -15.07 -25.42
N LEU A 426 -7.70 -14.91 -24.61
CA LEU A 426 -7.51 -13.73 -23.79
C LEU A 426 -7.37 -12.46 -24.65
N LEU A 427 -6.58 -12.53 -25.74
CA LEU A 427 -6.43 -11.42 -26.67
C LEU A 427 -7.78 -11.07 -27.34
N PHE A 428 -8.52 -12.09 -27.77
CA PHE A 428 -9.84 -11.91 -28.36
C PHE A 428 -10.80 -11.22 -27.37
N LEU A 429 -10.90 -11.72 -26.14
CA LEU A 429 -11.76 -11.13 -25.10
C LEU A 429 -11.34 -9.69 -24.77
N GLN A 430 -10.04 -9.41 -24.68
CA GLN A 430 -9.55 -8.06 -24.41
C GLN A 430 -9.91 -7.09 -25.54
N ILE A 431 -9.82 -7.51 -26.81
CA ILE A 431 -10.25 -6.70 -27.95
C ILE A 431 -11.76 -6.45 -27.88
N VAL A 432 -12.56 -7.48 -27.57
CA VAL A 432 -14.01 -7.34 -27.41
C VAL A 432 -14.35 -6.36 -26.30
N PHE A 433 -13.69 -6.43 -25.14
CA PHE A 433 -13.90 -5.49 -24.05
C PHE A 433 -13.54 -4.06 -24.46
N ILE A 434 -12.40 -3.85 -25.13
CA ILE A 434 -12.01 -2.52 -25.63
C ILE A 434 -13.09 -1.95 -26.56
N ILE A 435 -13.64 -2.76 -27.47
CA ILE A 435 -14.70 -2.32 -28.38
C ILE A 435 -15.96 -1.96 -27.59
N ILE A 436 -16.39 -2.81 -26.65
CA ILE A 436 -17.57 -2.55 -25.83
C ILE A 436 -17.39 -1.26 -25.01
N TYR A 437 -16.26 -1.08 -24.33
CA TYR A 437 -15.99 0.15 -23.57
C TYR A 437 -15.92 1.38 -24.49
N GLY A 438 -15.32 1.27 -25.68
CA GLY A 438 -15.27 2.38 -26.64
C GLY A 438 -16.63 2.79 -27.22
N VAL A 439 -17.56 1.84 -27.35
CA VAL A 439 -18.89 2.09 -27.94
C VAL A 439 -19.92 2.45 -26.88
N TRP A 440 -19.92 1.76 -25.73
CA TRP A 440 -21.03 1.79 -24.77
C TRP A 440 -20.74 2.57 -23.49
N PHE A 441 -19.47 2.88 -23.19
CA PHE A 441 -19.11 3.62 -21.98
C PHE A 441 -18.60 5.02 -22.31
N LYS A 442 -18.85 5.96 -21.40
CA LYS A 442 -18.28 7.31 -21.38
C LYS A 442 -17.87 7.67 -19.95
N TYR A 443 -17.04 8.68 -19.82
CA TYR A 443 -16.84 9.29 -18.50
C TYR A 443 -18.12 10.03 -18.10
N ASP A 444 -18.35 10.11 -16.80
CA ASP A 444 -19.47 10.87 -16.26
C ASP A 444 -19.32 12.37 -16.65
N GLU A 445 -20.30 12.90 -17.39
CA GLU A 445 -20.32 14.27 -17.90
C GLU A 445 -20.51 15.31 -16.78
N THR A 446 -20.79 14.87 -15.55
CA THR A 446 -20.74 15.75 -14.35
C THR A 446 -19.33 16.25 -14.04
N PHE A 447 -18.29 15.76 -14.72
CA PHE A 447 -16.91 16.22 -14.62
C PHE A 447 -16.46 17.19 -15.74
N ASP A 448 -17.35 17.58 -16.67
CA ASP A 448 -17.06 18.59 -17.70
C ASP A 448 -17.31 20.03 -17.19
N GLU A 449 -16.52 20.99 -17.68
CA GLU A 449 -16.14 22.29 -17.09
C GLU A 449 -17.24 23.36 -16.82
N THR A 450 -18.50 23.02 -16.59
CA THR A 450 -19.61 23.99 -16.47
C THR A 450 -20.53 23.81 -15.24
N TYR A 451 -19.98 23.55 -14.06
CA TYR A 451 -20.78 23.42 -12.82
C TYR A 451 -20.57 24.56 -11.81
N ASN A 452 -21.64 24.86 -11.07
CA ASN A 452 -21.66 25.83 -9.99
C ASN A 452 -20.88 25.28 -8.77
N GLU A 453 -20.25 26.16 -7.97
CA GLU A 453 -19.36 25.76 -6.86
C GLU A 453 -20.00 24.87 -5.78
N GLY A 454 -21.33 24.89 -5.63
CA GLY A 454 -22.04 23.98 -4.71
C GLY A 454 -22.07 22.53 -5.18
N ASP A 455 -22.02 22.29 -6.49
CA ASP A 455 -21.99 20.95 -7.08
C ASP A 455 -20.59 20.35 -7.00
N GLN A 456 -19.54 21.19 -7.06
CA GLN A 456 -18.14 20.76 -6.96
C GLN A 456 -17.79 20.17 -5.58
N GLU A 457 -18.27 20.76 -4.48
CA GLU A 457 -18.04 20.24 -3.12
C GLU A 457 -18.72 18.87 -2.90
N ILE A 458 -19.89 18.66 -3.51
CA ILE A 458 -20.61 17.39 -3.49
C ILE A 458 -19.85 16.34 -4.33
N ILE A 459 -19.35 16.73 -5.50
CA ILE A 459 -18.55 15.85 -6.37
C ILE A 459 -17.25 15.43 -5.66
N ASP A 460 -16.49 16.39 -5.12
CA ASP A 460 -15.24 16.11 -4.39
C ASP A 460 -15.50 15.19 -3.21
N SER A 461 -16.57 15.44 -2.43
CA SER A 461 -16.96 14.57 -1.32
C SER A 461 -17.36 13.16 -1.77
N ARG A 462 -18.03 13.01 -2.92
CA ARG A 462 -18.39 11.69 -3.48
C ARG A 462 -17.14 10.95 -3.97
N VAL A 463 -16.26 11.62 -4.71
CA VAL A 463 -15.01 11.04 -5.20
C VAL A 463 -14.16 10.57 -4.02
N ASP A 464 -13.92 11.42 -3.02
CA ASP A 464 -13.14 11.07 -1.84
C ASP A 464 -13.73 9.85 -1.11
N ARG A 465 -15.06 9.83 -0.92
CA ARG A 465 -15.76 8.75 -0.22
C ARG A 465 -15.68 7.42 -0.98
N TYR A 466 -16.07 7.41 -2.26
CA TYR A 466 -16.10 6.16 -3.03
C TYR A 466 -14.71 5.70 -3.42
N TYR A 467 -13.75 6.60 -3.67
CA TYR A 467 -12.37 6.22 -3.93
C TYR A 467 -11.69 5.61 -2.70
N PHE A 468 -11.99 6.12 -1.50
CA PHE A 468 -11.55 5.52 -0.25
C PHE A 468 -12.04 4.07 -0.12
N TYR A 469 -13.34 3.83 -0.34
CA TYR A 469 -13.89 2.48 -0.29
C TYR A 469 -13.36 1.57 -1.40
N TYR A 470 -13.27 2.09 -2.62
CA TYR A 470 -12.67 1.39 -3.74
C TYR A 470 -11.24 0.93 -3.41
N THR A 471 -10.41 1.82 -2.86
CA THR A 471 -9.03 1.49 -2.48
C THR A 471 -8.98 0.40 -1.43
N ASN A 472 -9.83 0.48 -0.40
CA ASN A 472 -9.88 -0.52 0.66
C ASN A 472 -10.35 -1.89 0.14
N ILE A 473 -11.35 -1.92 -0.75
CA ILE A 473 -11.82 -3.15 -1.38
C ILE A 473 -10.78 -3.68 -2.36
N ALA A 474 -10.08 -2.83 -3.12
CA ALA A 474 -9.01 -3.25 -4.01
C ALA A 474 -7.87 -3.91 -3.23
N LEU A 475 -7.51 -3.39 -2.05
CA LEU A 475 -6.56 -4.02 -1.13
C LEU A 475 -7.09 -5.35 -0.57
N PHE A 476 -8.36 -5.39 -0.17
CA PHE A 476 -9.04 -6.61 0.27
C PHE A 476 -8.98 -7.70 -0.82
N VAL A 477 -9.19 -7.32 -2.08
CA VAL A 477 -9.20 -8.25 -3.21
C VAL A 477 -7.80 -8.67 -3.65
N LEU A 478 -6.93 -7.71 -3.99
CA LEU A 478 -5.62 -8.00 -4.57
C LEU A 478 -4.63 -8.54 -3.55
N VAL A 479 -4.59 -7.94 -2.35
CA VAL A 479 -3.64 -8.34 -1.30
C VAL A 479 -4.28 -9.40 -0.40
N GLY A 480 -5.52 -9.19 0.03
CA GLY A 480 -6.25 -10.14 0.87
C GLY A 480 -6.36 -11.53 0.24
N PHE A 481 -7.10 -11.67 -0.86
CA PHE A 481 -7.24 -12.97 -1.54
C PHE A 481 -5.92 -13.50 -2.12
N GLY A 482 -5.01 -12.61 -2.55
CA GLY A 482 -3.73 -13.01 -3.12
C GLY A 482 -2.81 -13.69 -2.11
N PHE A 483 -2.72 -13.13 -0.90
CA PHE A 483 -1.86 -13.67 0.16
C PHE A 483 -2.54 -14.73 1.01
N ILE A 484 -3.86 -14.69 1.22
CA ILE A 484 -4.53 -15.69 2.08
C ILE A 484 -4.36 -17.13 1.56
N ARG A 485 -4.08 -17.29 0.27
CA ARG A 485 -3.87 -18.57 -0.42
C ARG A 485 -2.40 -18.93 -0.65
N SER A 486 -1.50 -18.03 -0.24
CA SER A 486 -0.05 -18.23 -0.34
C SER A 486 0.48 -19.25 0.67
N PHE A 487 -0.39 -19.92 1.46
CA PHE A 487 0.00 -21.03 2.32
C PHE A 487 0.57 -22.22 1.52
N LEU A 488 0.23 -22.34 0.23
CA LEU A 488 0.77 -23.34 -0.69
C LEU A 488 2.25 -23.04 -1.00
N ARG A 489 3.16 -23.80 -0.37
CA ARG A 489 4.61 -23.55 -0.38
C ARG A 489 5.24 -23.37 -1.76
N PHE A 490 4.81 -24.13 -2.77
CA PHE A 490 5.38 -24.10 -4.12
C PHE A 490 4.46 -23.44 -5.16
N TYR A 491 3.44 -22.71 -4.70
CA TYR A 491 2.40 -22.13 -5.58
C TYR A 491 2.10 -20.66 -5.29
N GLY A 492 3.04 -19.95 -4.66
CA GLY A 492 2.88 -18.55 -4.27
C GLY A 492 2.79 -17.59 -5.46
N TYR A 493 3.55 -17.82 -6.53
CA TYR A 493 3.50 -16.96 -7.73
C TYR A 493 2.16 -17.09 -8.44
N SER A 494 1.67 -18.32 -8.60
CA SER A 494 0.34 -18.58 -9.16
C SER A 494 -0.75 -18.01 -8.26
N SER A 495 -0.65 -18.13 -6.93
CA SER A 495 -1.62 -17.55 -6.00
C SER A 495 -1.77 -16.04 -6.21
N VAL A 496 -0.67 -15.29 -6.11
CA VAL A 496 -0.72 -13.81 -6.20
C VAL A 496 -0.90 -13.34 -7.64
N GLY A 497 -0.16 -13.94 -8.58
CA GLY A 497 -0.17 -13.55 -10.00
C GLY A 497 -1.52 -13.82 -10.68
N TYR A 498 -2.14 -14.98 -10.43
CA TYR A 498 -3.46 -15.25 -10.97
C TYR A 498 -4.56 -14.48 -10.24
N THR A 499 -4.39 -14.14 -8.97
CA THR A 499 -5.31 -13.22 -8.28
C THR A 499 -5.34 -11.85 -8.98
N LEU A 500 -4.16 -11.28 -9.28
CA LEU A 500 -4.08 -10.02 -10.02
C LEU A 500 -4.70 -10.14 -11.42
N PHE A 501 -4.34 -11.19 -12.16
CA PHE A 501 -4.86 -11.43 -13.51
C PHE A 501 -6.39 -11.58 -13.53
N LEU A 502 -6.95 -12.45 -12.69
CA LEU A 502 -8.39 -12.67 -12.60
C LEU A 502 -9.10 -11.40 -12.14
N THR A 503 -8.55 -10.65 -11.19
CA THR A 503 -9.16 -9.38 -10.77
C THR A 503 -9.24 -8.39 -11.93
N ALA A 504 -8.17 -8.22 -12.70
CA ALA A 504 -8.14 -7.31 -13.84
C ALA A 504 -9.12 -7.71 -14.94
N PHE A 505 -9.26 -9.01 -15.20
CA PHE A 505 -10.23 -9.55 -16.16
C PHE A 505 -11.68 -9.39 -15.67
N CYS A 506 -11.95 -9.83 -14.43
CA CYS A 506 -13.28 -9.85 -13.85
C CYS A 506 -13.83 -8.44 -13.59
N LEU A 507 -12.98 -7.47 -13.25
CA LEU A 507 -13.40 -6.08 -13.08
C LEU A 507 -13.97 -5.53 -14.40
N GLN A 508 -13.26 -5.70 -15.51
CA GLN A 508 -13.71 -5.21 -16.82
C GLN A 508 -15.01 -5.88 -17.26
N PHE A 509 -15.06 -7.21 -17.19
CA PHE A 509 -16.22 -7.97 -17.66
C PHE A 509 -17.44 -7.87 -16.73
N GLY A 510 -17.20 -7.84 -15.41
CA GLY A 510 -18.24 -7.69 -14.40
C GLY A 510 -19.00 -6.37 -14.54
N ILE A 511 -18.29 -5.27 -14.80
CA ILE A 511 -18.91 -3.96 -15.08
C ILE A 511 -19.79 -4.02 -16.33
N ILE A 512 -19.30 -4.62 -17.42
CA ILE A 512 -20.09 -4.79 -18.65
C ILE A 512 -21.39 -5.56 -18.35
N LEU A 513 -21.30 -6.66 -17.61
CA LEU A 513 -22.46 -7.49 -17.29
C LEU A 513 -23.45 -6.76 -16.37
N LYS A 514 -22.96 -6.03 -15.35
CA LYS A 514 -23.81 -5.25 -14.44
C LYS A 514 -24.62 -4.20 -15.22
N VAL A 515 -23.92 -3.37 -16.00
CA VAL A 515 -24.55 -2.33 -16.83
C VAL A 515 -25.52 -2.93 -17.86
N PHE A 516 -25.18 -4.09 -18.42
CA PHE A 516 -26.09 -4.80 -19.32
C PHE A 516 -27.41 -5.17 -18.65
N TRP A 517 -27.39 -5.72 -17.44
CA TRP A 517 -28.62 -6.08 -16.75
C TRP A 517 -29.42 -4.86 -16.31
N ASP A 518 -28.76 -3.81 -15.82
CA ASP A 518 -29.42 -2.56 -15.42
C ASP A 518 -30.16 -1.93 -16.61
N GLN A 519 -29.48 -1.77 -17.76
CA GLN A 519 -30.09 -1.17 -18.95
C GLN A 519 -31.13 -2.09 -19.62
N LEU A 520 -30.97 -3.41 -19.52
CA LEU A 520 -31.98 -4.36 -19.98
C LEU A 520 -33.26 -4.23 -19.15
N HIS A 521 -33.13 -4.04 -17.83
CA HIS A 521 -34.26 -3.83 -16.93
C HIS A 521 -35.01 -2.53 -17.22
N ASP A 522 -34.24 -1.44 -17.41
CA ASP A 522 -34.79 -0.11 -17.72
C ASP A 522 -35.35 -0.03 -19.15
N GLY A 523 -35.04 -1.00 -20.01
CA GLY A 523 -35.47 -1.04 -21.41
C GLY A 523 -34.77 -0.01 -22.29
N ASN A 524 -33.64 0.57 -21.84
CA ASN A 524 -32.97 1.66 -22.53
C ASN A 524 -31.44 1.45 -22.60
N PHE A 525 -30.96 1.15 -23.81
CA PHE A 525 -29.54 0.94 -24.08
C PHE A 525 -28.85 2.23 -24.51
N MET A 526 -28.48 3.07 -23.54
CA MET A 526 -27.71 4.30 -23.79
C MET A 526 -26.25 4.16 -23.40
N LYS A 527 -25.40 5.09 -23.85
CA LYS A 527 -24.02 5.16 -23.35
C LYS A 527 -24.02 5.36 -21.83
N HIS A 528 -23.40 4.42 -21.11
CA HIS A 528 -23.29 4.43 -19.67
C HIS A 528 -22.14 5.34 -19.20
N SER A 529 -22.42 6.20 -18.23
CA SER A 529 -21.41 7.01 -17.55
C SER A 529 -20.72 6.16 -16.48
N LEU A 530 -19.43 5.84 -16.66
CA LEU A 530 -18.69 5.00 -15.74
C LEU A 530 -18.36 5.75 -14.44
N THR A 531 -18.81 5.22 -13.30
CA THR A 531 -18.60 5.79 -11.97
C THR A 531 -17.69 4.92 -11.09
N ILE A 532 -17.28 5.44 -9.91
CA ILE A 532 -16.43 4.68 -8.98
C ILE A 532 -17.21 3.53 -8.32
N ASP A 533 -18.52 3.66 -8.12
CA ASP A 533 -19.36 2.56 -7.64
C ASP A 533 -19.47 1.42 -8.65
N ASP A 534 -19.44 1.69 -9.96
CA ASP A 534 -19.27 0.62 -10.97
C ASP A 534 -17.95 -0.13 -10.76
N LEU A 535 -16.85 0.57 -10.46
CA LEU A 535 -15.56 -0.06 -10.17
C LEU A 535 -15.61 -0.93 -8.90
N ILE A 536 -16.35 -0.49 -7.88
CA ILE A 536 -16.58 -1.27 -6.65
C ILE A 536 -17.37 -2.54 -6.97
N GLU A 537 -18.43 -2.46 -7.77
CA GLU A 537 -19.18 -3.63 -8.22
C GLU A 537 -18.31 -4.60 -9.04
N GLY A 538 -17.43 -4.07 -9.89
CA GLY A 538 -16.42 -4.85 -10.60
C GLY A 538 -15.49 -5.63 -9.65
N LEU A 539 -15.14 -5.06 -8.49
CA LEU A 539 -14.35 -5.75 -7.47
C LEU A 539 -15.15 -6.80 -6.70
N TYR A 540 -16.46 -6.63 -6.50
CA TYR A 540 -17.32 -7.69 -5.96
C TYR A 540 -17.46 -8.86 -6.93
N CYS A 541 -17.64 -8.59 -8.23
CA CYS A 541 -17.58 -9.61 -9.28
C CYS A 541 -16.27 -10.41 -9.23
N ALA A 542 -15.13 -9.72 -9.14
CA ALA A 542 -13.83 -10.35 -8.99
C ALA A 542 -13.74 -11.17 -7.70
N SER A 543 -14.28 -10.68 -6.59
CA SER A 543 -14.29 -11.39 -5.31
C SER A 543 -15.03 -12.73 -5.41
N THR A 544 -16.17 -12.79 -6.09
CA THR A 544 -16.92 -14.04 -6.31
C THR A 544 -16.07 -15.08 -7.02
N VAL A 545 -15.48 -14.72 -8.16
CA VAL A 545 -14.61 -15.62 -8.94
C VAL A 545 -13.40 -16.02 -8.13
N LEU A 546 -12.83 -15.11 -7.36
CA LEU A 546 -11.71 -15.43 -6.49
C LEU A 546 -12.15 -16.43 -5.42
N ILE A 547 -13.34 -16.36 -4.82
CA ILE A 547 -13.79 -17.38 -3.87
C ILE A 547 -13.80 -18.76 -4.52
N SER A 548 -14.41 -18.92 -5.69
CA SER A 548 -14.38 -20.16 -6.47
C SER A 548 -12.97 -20.59 -6.87
N PHE A 549 -12.10 -19.62 -7.18
CA PHE A 549 -10.69 -19.82 -7.51
C PHE A 549 -9.96 -20.62 -6.43
N GLY A 550 -10.35 -20.48 -5.16
CA GLY A 550 -9.75 -21.20 -4.04
C GLY A 550 -9.79 -22.73 -4.14
N VAL A 551 -10.74 -23.32 -4.87
CA VAL A 551 -10.81 -24.78 -5.07
C VAL A 551 -10.06 -25.22 -6.31
N ILE A 552 -10.12 -24.42 -7.38
CA ILE A 552 -9.54 -24.76 -8.69
C ILE A 552 -8.03 -24.44 -8.76
N LEU A 553 -7.53 -23.58 -7.87
CA LEU A 553 -6.11 -23.22 -7.77
C LEU A 553 -5.23 -24.46 -7.66
N GLY A 554 -4.26 -24.59 -8.58
CA GLY A 554 -3.32 -25.71 -8.63
C GLY A 554 -3.88 -27.00 -9.24
N ARG A 555 -5.17 -27.03 -9.60
CA ARG A 555 -5.84 -28.19 -10.21
C ARG A 555 -6.31 -27.97 -11.64
N THR A 556 -6.37 -26.72 -12.08
CA THR A 556 -6.78 -26.36 -13.44
C THR A 556 -5.65 -25.61 -14.16
N THR A 557 -5.66 -25.69 -15.48
CA THR A 557 -4.76 -24.90 -16.33
C THR A 557 -5.24 -23.44 -16.43
N PRO A 558 -4.38 -22.47 -16.79
CA PRO A 558 -4.79 -21.08 -16.99
C PRO A 558 -5.95 -20.91 -18.00
N PHE A 559 -6.00 -21.77 -19.03
CA PHE A 559 -7.11 -21.82 -19.98
C PHE A 559 -8.44 -22.19 -19.30
N GLN A 560 -8.44 -23.28 -18.53
CA GLN A 560 -9.64 -23.72 -17.79
C GLN A 560 -10.06 -22.66 -16.76
N MET A 561 -9.10 -22.04 -16.07
CA MET A 561 -9.37 -20.97 -15.12
C MET A 561 -10.05 -19.75 -15.77
N LEU A 562 -9.57 -19.29 -16.92
CA LEU A 562 -10.20 -18.19 -17.66
C LEU A 562 -11.62 -18.55 -18.13
N MET A 563 -11.84 -19.79 -18.58
CA MET A 563 -13.15 -20.26 -18.99
C MET A 563 -14.15 -20.35 -17.82
N ILE A 564 -13.71 -20.88 -16.68
CA ILE A 564 -14.52 -20.91 -15.46
C ILE A 564 -14.89 -19.48 -15.06
N ALA A 565 -13.92 -18.57 -14.98
CA ALA A 565 -14.16 -17.17 -14.61
C ALA A 565 -15.15 -16.46 -15.54
N PHE A 566 -15.02 -16.67 -16.86
CA PHE A 566 -15.95 -16.11 -17.84
C PHE A 566 -17.39 -16.62 -17.65
N CYS A 567 -17.57 -17.93 -17.53
CA CYS A 567 -18.90 -18.52 -17.34
C CYS A 567 -19.50 -18.20 -15.97
N GLU A 568 -18.68 -18.22 -14.92
CA GLU A 568 -19.10 -17.89 -13.55
C GLU A 568 -19.63 -16.46 -13.47
N LEU A 569 -18.97 -15.49 -14.11
CA LEU A 569 -19.43 -14.10 -14.11
C LEU A 569 -20.79 -13.91 -14.77
N ILE A 570 -21.08 -14.63 -15.86
CA ILE A 570 -22.41 -14.57 -16.50
C ILE A 570 -23.48 -15.03 -15.51
N LEU A 571 -23.26 -16.17 -14.84
CA LEU A 571 -24.19 -16.72 -13.87
C LEU A 571 -24.31 -15.88 -12.60
N TYR A 572 -23.19 -15.34 -12.11
CA TYR A 572 -23.16 -14.39 -11.00
C TYR A 572 -23.95 -13.14 -11.35
N SER A 573 -23.75 -12.57 -12.54
CA SER A 573 -24.44 -11.35 -12.96
C SER A 573 -25.95 -11.56 -13.06
N PHE A 574 -26.39 -12.73 -13.54
CA PHE A 574 -27.80 -13.10 -13.54
C PHE A 574 -28.34 -13.28 -12.12
N ASN A 575 -27.59 -13.94 -11.22
CA ASN A 575 -27.97 -14.07 -9.82
C ASN A 575 -28.06 -12.71 -9.12
N TYR A 576 -27.13 -11.81 -9.41
CA TYR A 576 -27.11 -10.44 -8.92
C TYR A 576 -28.34 -9.67 -9.39
N TYR A 577 -28.60 -9.69 -10.70
CA TYR A 577 -29.78 -9.07 -11.29
C TYR A 577 -31.08 -9.59 -10.66
N PHE A 578 -31.21 -10.92 -10.52
CA PHE A 578 -32.36 -11.50 -9.84
C PHE A 578 -32.48 -11.01 -8.39
N SER A 579 -31.39 -11.10 -7.61
CA SER A 579 -31.43 -10.86 -6.17
C SER A 579 -31.62 -9.39 -5.83
N ILE A 580 -30.88 -8.49 -6.50
CA ILE A 580 -30.85 -7.07 -6.15
C ILE A 580 -31.89 -6.28 -6.94
N VAL A 581 -32.10 -6.58 -8.23
CA VAL A 581 -33.00 -5.79 -9.08
C VAL A 581 -34.42 -6.37 -9.10
N LEU A 582 -34.58 -7.68 -9.37
CA LEU A 582 -35.94 -8.26 -9.49
C LEU A 582 -36.60 -8.54 -8.14
N ALA A 583 -35.85 -9.15 -7.21
CA ALA A 583 -36.34 -9.50 -5.89
C ALA A 583 -36.23 -8.32 -4.91
N GLU A 584 -35.39 -7.31 -5.21
CA GLU A 584 -35.09 -6.18 -4.32
C GLU A 584 -34.60 -6.64 -2.93
N GLY A 585 -33.77 -7.68 -2.91
CA GLY A 585 -33.12 -8.19 -1.70
C GLY A 585 -32.06 -7.24 -1.16
N ILE A 586 -31.86 -7.28 0.15
CA ILE A 586 -30.85 -6.50 0.85
C ILE A 586 -29.63 -7.40 1.06
N ASP A 587 -28.56 -7.13 0.33
CA ASP A 587 -27.32 -7.88 0.45
C ASP A 587 -26.10 -6.97 0.30
N LEU A 588 -26.03 -5.93 1.14
CA LEU A 588 -25.02 -4.89 1.02
C LEU A 588 -23.59 -5.43 1.17
N GLY A 589 -23.34 -6.24 2.20
CA GLY A 589 -22.05 -6.92 2.42
C GLY A 589 -21.91 -8.24 1.68
N ARG A 590 -22.80 -8.53 0.72
CA ARG A 590 -22.67 -9.60 -0.26
C ARG A 590 -22.54 -11.03 0.31
N SER A 591 -23.16 -11.34 1.45
CA SER A 591 -23.12 -12.70 2.03
C SER A 591 -23.81 -13.72 1.12
N MET A 592 -24.85 -13.32 0.39
CA MET A 592 -25.61 -14.20 -0.50
C MET A 592 -25.03 -14.19 -1.92
N THR A 593 -24.96 -13.01 -2.52
CA THR A 593 -24.62 -12.80 -3.93
C THR A 593 -23.15 -13.09 -4.24
N VAL A 594 -22.21 -12.82 -3.32
CA VAL A 594 -20.78 -13.08 -3.51
C VAL A 594 -20.35 -14.33 -2.75
N HIS A 595 -20.53 -14.36 -1.43
CA HIS A 595 -19.93 -15.41 -0.60
C HIS A 595 -20.64 -16.75 -0.71
N THR A 596 -21.97 -16.78 -0.59
CA THR A 596 -22.75 -18.01 -0.79
C THR A 596 -22.61 -18.45 -2.25
N PHE A 597 -22.85 -17.57 -3.22
CA PHE A 597 -22.73 -17.93 -4.63
C PHE A 597 -21.35 -18.51 -4.99
N GLY A 598 -20.26 -17.79 -4.74
CA GLY A 598 -18.92 -18.21 -5.14
C GLY A 598 -18.47 -19.49 -4.41
N SER A 599 -18.80 -19.64 -3.13
CA SER A 599 -18.41 -20.84 -2.39
C SER A 599 -19.10 -22.10 -2.90
N PHE A 600 -20.41 -22.05 -3.13
CA PHE A 600 -21.17 -23.19 -3.63
C PHE A 600 -20.89 -23.48 -5.11
N PHE A 601 -20.62 -22.45 -5.92
CA PHE A 601 -20.20 -22.63 -7.31
C PHE A 601 -18.85 -23.35 -7.40
N GLY A 602 -17.83 -22.86 -6.66
CA GLY A 602 -16.52 -23.49 -6.58
C GLY A 602 -16.58 -24.91 -6.00
N PHE A 603 -17.39 -25.13 -4.96
CA PHE A 603 -17.61 -26.46 -4.38
C PHE A 603 -18.25 -27.44 -5.37
N ALA A 604 -19.26 -27.00 -6.13
CA ALA A 604 -19.87 -27.83 -7.17
C ALA A 604 -18.85 -28.22 -8.26
N ILE A 605 -17.98 -27.30 -8.69
CA ILE A 605 -16.87 -27.63 -9.60
C ILE A 605 -15.92 -28.66 -8.97
N SER A 606 -15.64 -28.55 -7.66
CA SER A 606 -14.77 -29.49 -6.95
C SER A 606 -15.19 -30.95 -7.09
N VAL A 607 -16.50 -31.21 -7.22
CA VAL A 607 -17.06 -32.56 -7.37
C VAL A 607 -16.62 -33.20 -8.69
N PHE A 608 -16.35 -32.41 -9.72
CA PHE A 608 -15.92 -32.90 -11.04
C PHE A 608 -14.39 -32.92 -11.20
N LEU A 609 -13.67 -32.19 -10.35
CA LEU A 609 -12.21 -32.19 -10.29
C LEU A 609 -11.62 -33.30 -9.38
N ARG A 610 -12.44 -34.28 -8.99
CA ARG A 610 -12.00 -35.42 -8.16
C ARG A 610 -10.92 -36.21 -8.89
N GLN A 611 -9.83 -36.52 -8.19
CA GLN A 611 -8.80 -37.40 -8.73
C GLN A 611 -9.19 -38.87 -8.47
N HIS A 612 -9.32 -39.65 -9.54
CA HIS A 612 -9.46 -41.11 -9.45
C HIS A 612 -8.06 -41.74 -9.32
N ASN A 613 -7.88 -42.54 -8.27
CA ASN A 613 -6.69 -43.33 -7.91
C ASN A 613 -5.52 -42.54 -7.30
N GLY A 614 -5.45 -42.54 -5.96
CA GLY A 614 -4.26 -42.83 -5.14
C GLY A 614 -2.89 -42.22 -5.51
N THR A 615 -2.83 -41.18 -6.33
CA THR A 615 -1.58 -40.61 -6.81
C THR A 615 -1.21 -39.45 -5.91
N LEU A 616 -0.39 -39.82 -4.93
CA LEU A 616 0.45 -38.98 -4.09
C LEU A 616 -0.31 -38.17 -3.04
N GLN A 617 -0.07 -38.55 -1.78
CA GLN A 617 0.23 -37.57 -0.75
C GLN A 617 1.19 -36.54 -1.36
N ASN A 618 0.65 -35.47 -1.94
CA ASN A 618 1.48 -34.46 -2.58
C ASN A 618 2.21 -33.75 -1.44
N GLU A 619 3.49 -34.08 -1.23
CA GLU A 619 4.39 -33.36 -0.32
C GLU A 619 4.47 -31.85 -0.64
N LYS A 620 3.88 -31.43 -1.76
CA LYS A 620 3.75 -30.03 -2.21
C LYS A 620 2.44 -29.35 -1.77
N TYR A 621 1.46 -30.10 -1.27
CA TYR A 621 0.30 -29.57 -0.55
C TYR A 621 0.64 -29.43 0.94
N ILE A 622 1.74 -28.74 1.21
CA ILE A 622 2.28 -28.53 2.55
C ILE A 622 2.50 -27.03 2.72
N SER A 623 2.08 -26.50 3.85
CA SER A 623 2.47 -25.16 4.30
C SER A 623 3.79 -25.23 5.06
N ASP A 624 4.61 -24.19 4.95
CA ASP A 624 5.75 -23.99 5.83
C ASP A 624 5.58 -22.70 6.63
N SER A 625 6.44 -22.48 7.62
CA SER A 625 6.29 -21.30 8.50
C SER A 625 6.37 -19.98 7.74
N TYR A 626 7.03 -19.92 6.58
CA TYR A 626 7.07 -18.70 5.77
C TYR A 626 5.77 -18.51 5.00
N SER A 627 5.26 -19.57 4.36
CA SER A 627 4.01 -19.54 3.62
C SER A 627 2.81 -19.21 4.52
N GLU A 628 2.79 -19.72 5.75
CA GLU A 628 1.80 -19.38 6.78
C GLU A 628 1.90 -17.93 7.24
N MET A 629 3.11 -17.38 7.38
CA MET A 629 3.31 -15.97 7.71
C MET A 629 2.86 -15.04 6.58
N PHE A 630 3.03 -15.45 5.32
CA PHE A 630 2.46 -14.72 4.19
C PHE A 630 0.93 -14.75 4.19
N THR A 631 0.31 -15.87 4.54
CA THR A 631 -1.16 -15.96 4.69
C THR A 631 -1.70 -14.99 5.74
N TRP A 632 -0.97 -14.76 6.84
CA TRP A 632 -1.37 -13.75 7.84
C TRP A 632 -1.49 -12.34 7.26
N ILE A 633 -0.68 -11.97 6.26
CA ILE A 633 -0.81 -10.68 5.58
C ILE A 633 -2.19 -10.58 4.91
N GLY A 634 -2.59 -11.63 4.20
CA GLY A 634 -3.91 -11.72 3.58
C GLY A 634 -5.04 -11.60 4.61
N THR A 635 -4.98 -12.41 5.67
CA THR A 635 -5.96 -12.37 6.76
C THR A 635 -6.07 -11.00 7.41
N LEU A 636 -4.95 -10.37 7.79
CA LEU A 636 -4.97 -9.08 8.48
C LEU A 636 -5.49 -7.95 7.59
N ILE A 637 -5.11 -7.92 6.31
CA ILE A 637 -5.63 -6.93 5.36
C ILE A 637 -7.14 -7.12 5.18
N MET A 638 -7.61 -8.36 5.00
CA MET A 638 -9.05 -8.63 4.90
C MET A 638 -9.79 -8.24 6.18
N TRP A 639 -9.23 -8.54 7.35
CA TRP A 639 -9.85 -8.24 8.65
C TRP A 639 -10.01 -6.72 8.83
N VAL A 640 -8.97 -5.93 8.53
CA VAL A 640 -9.02 -4.47 8.66
C VAL A 640 -9.92 -3.83 7.61
N MET A 641 -9.94 -4.35 6.38
CA MET A 641 -10.71 -3.76 5.27
C MET A 641 -12.15 -4.27 5.19
N PHE A 642 -12.53 -5.30 5.95
CA PHE A 642 -13.87 -5.89 5.96
C PHE A 642 -15.00 -4.86 6.21
N PRO A 643 -14.87 -3.92 7.17
CA PRO A 643 -15.89 -2.89 7.36
C PRO A 643 -16.11 -2.03 6.11
N SER A 644 -15.08 -1.76 5.32
CA SER A 644 -15.22 -1.06 4.03
C SER A 644 -15.95 -1.92 3.00
N PHE A 645 -15.62 -3.23 2.92
CA PHE A 645 -16.30 -4.19 2.06
C PHE A 645 -17.81 -4.25 2.34
N ASN A 646 -18.22 -4.24 3.61
CA ASN A 646 -19.64 -4.27 3.96
C ASN A 646 -20.35 -2.91 3.89
N THR A 647 -19.63 -1.81 3.62
CA THR A 647 -20.17 -0.44 3.74
C THR A 647 -20.10 0.36 2.43
N ALA A 648 -19.28 -0.04 1.46
CA ALA A 648 -18.94 0.82 0.33
C ALA A 648 -20.13 1.38 -0.46
N LEU A 649 -21.22 0.62 -0.57
CA LEU A 649 -22.44 1.02 -1.28
C LEU A 649 -23.57 1.46 -0.33
N ALA A 650 -23.28 1.63 0.97
CA ALA A 650 -24.26 2.04 1.96
C ALA A 650 -24.66 3.52 1.79
N THR A 651 -25.87 3.85 2.24
CA THR A 651 -26.28 5.26 2.41
C THR A 651 -25.40 5.93 3.47
N PRO A 652 -25.22 7.27 3.44
CA PRO A 652 -24.47 7.96 4.49
C PRO A 652 -24.95 7.63 5.91
N GLN A 653 -26.27 7.58 6.13
CA GLN A 653 -26.85 7.24 7.43
C GLN A 653 -26.58 5.77 7.83
N SER A 654 -26.81 4.82 6.92
CA SER A 654 -26.59 3.40 7.22
C SER A 654 -25.12 2.97 7.26
N SER A 655 -24.19 3.80 6.76
CA SER A 655 -22.76 3.53 6.76
C SER A 655 -22.19 3.35 8.17
N TYR A 656 -22.60 4.21 9.10
CA TYR A 656 -22.15 4.15 10.49
C TYR A 656 -22.50 2.80 11.14
N ARG A 657 -23.76 2.37 10.95
CA ARG A 657 -24.27 1.10 11.46
C ARG A 657 -23.57 -0.09 10.82
N SER A 658 -23.37 -0.07 9.50
CA SER A 658 -22.67 -1.14 8.78
C SER A 658 -21.23 -1.35 9.27
N ILE A 659 -20.50 -0.26 9.51
CA ILE A 659 -19.13 -0.32 10.04
C ILE A 659 -19.11 -0.94 11.43
N ILE A 660 -19.97 -0.47 12.35
CA ILE A 660 -20.00 -0.96 13.74
C ILE A 660 -20.43 -2.42 13.81
N ASN A 661 -21.51 -2.79 13.12
CA ASN A 661 -21.99 -4.16 13.08
C ASN A 661 -20.91 -5.10 12.53
N THR A 662 -20.22 -4.68 11.47
CA THR A 662 -19.15 -5.47 10.88
C THR A 662 -17.97 -5.64 11.83
N LEU A 663 -17.51 -4.56 12.48
CA LEU A 663 -16.42 -4.59 13.45
C LEU A 663 -16.73 -5.50 14.64
N LEU A 664 -17.93 -5.39 15.22
CA LEU A 664 -18.35 -6.23 16.33
C LEU A 664 -18.44 -7.70 15.94
N ALA A 665 -18.93 -8.00 14.72
CA ALA A 665 -19.03 -9.35 14.21
C ALA A 665 -17.66 -9.99 13.96
N ILE A 666 -16.71 -9.30 13.30
CA ILE A 666 -15.36 -9.83 13.06
C ILE A 666 -14.56 -9.98 14.37
N CYS A 667 -14.76 -9.10 15.35
CA CYS A 667 -14.17 -9.26 16.69
C CYS A 667 -14.71 -10.51 17.39
N SER A 668 -16.03 -10.71 17.36
CA SER A 668 -16.68 -11.87 18.00
C SER A 668 -16.31 -13.18 17.30
N SER A 669 -16.19 -13.18 15.97
CA SER A 669 -15.69 -14.30 15.18
C SER A 669 -14.25 -14.66 15.54
N CYS A 670 -13.41 -13.65 15.74
CA CYS A 670 -12.03 -13.85 16.19
C CYS A 670 -12.00 -14.55 17.56
N CYS A 671 -12.75 -14.04 18.54
CA CYS A 671 -12.87 -14.68 19.86
C CYS A 671 -13.38 -16.13 19.77
N ALA A 672 -14.43 -16.39 18.98
CA ALA A 672 -14.97 -17.73 18.76
C ALA A 672 -13.92 -18.68 18.16
N SER A 673 -13.13 -18.19 17.21
CA SER A 673 -12.10 -18.97 16.53
C SER A 673 -11.01 -19.43 17.49
N PHE A 674 -10.50 -18.52 18.34
CA PHE A 674 -9.51 -18.85 19.35
C PHE A 674 -10.09 -19.67 20.50
N LEU A 675 -11.36 -19.51 20.84
CA LEU A 675 -12.01 -20.32 21.87
C LEU A 675 -12.18 -21.78 21.43
N LEU A 676 -12.56 -22.01 20.17
CA LEU A 676 -12.92 -23.34 19.70
C LEU A 676 -11.74 -24.12 19.07
N SER A 677 -10.77 -23.46 18.44
CA SER A 677 -9.65 -24.13 17.77
C SER A 677 -8.88 -25.12 18.68
N PRO A 678 -8.55 -24.80 19.96
CA PRO A 678 -7.87 -25.71 20.87
C PRO A 678 -8.61 -27.01 21.18
N PHE A 679 -9.95 -26.97 21.14
CA PHE A 679 -10.80 -28.13 21.43
C PHE A 679 -10.56 -29.28 20.45
N PHE A 680 -10.31 -28.95 19.18
CA PHE A 680 -10.02 -29.94 18.13
C PHE A 680 -8.53 -30.24 17.97
N ASN A 681 -7.66 -29.39 18.51
CA ASN A 681 -6.22 -29.39 18.24
C ASN A 681 -5.37 -29.65 19.51
N LYS A 682 -5.85 -30.52 20.42
CA LYS A 682 -5.13 -30.95 21.63
C LYS A 682 -4.64 -29.77 22.49
N GLY A 683 -5.47 -28.75 22.66
CA GLY A 683 -5.15 -27.56 23.45
C GLY A 683 -4.26 -26.54 22.73
N LYS A 684 -3.93 -26.74 21.45
CA LYS A 684 -3.13 -25.80 20.63
C LYS A 684 -3.98 -25.13 19.56
N PHE A 685 -3.56 -23.95 19.14
CA PHE A 685 -4.18 -23.24 18.03
C PHE A 685 -3.74 -23.79 16.68
N ASN A 686 -4.69 -24.02 15.76
CA ASN A 686 -4.39 -24.30 14.36
C ASN A 686 -4.35 -22.98 13.57
N VAL A 687 -3.18 -22.67 13.01
CA VAL A 687 -2.93 -21.37 12.35
C VAL A 687 -3.85 -21.16 11.14
N ILE A 688 -4.02 -22.17 10.30
CA ILE A 688 -4.81 -22.07 9.06
C ILE A 688 -6.30 -21.87 9.38
N ASP A 689 -6.81 -22.59 10.39
CA ASP A 689 -8.20 -22.47 10.79
C ASP A 689 -8.49 -21.08 11.34
N ILE A 690 -7.60 -20.53 12.17
CA ILE A 690 -7.74 -19.18 12.73
C ILE A 690 -7.62 -18.12 11.64
N GLN A 691 -6.68 -18.26 10.71
CA GLN A 691 -6.50 -17.32 9.60
C GLN A 691 -7.77 -17.14 8.76
N GLY A 692 -8.56 -18.20 8.60
CA GLY A 692 -9.87 -18.14 7.96
C GLY A 692 -10.98 -17.72 8.92
N ALA A 693 -11.23 -18.50 9.97
CA ALA A 693 -12.41 -18.36 10.83
C ALA A 693 -12.51 -16.99 11.53
N THR A 694 -11.41 -16.28 11.74
CA THR A 694 -11.42 -14.91 12.29
C THR A 694 -12.13 -13.90 11.36
N LEU A 695 -12.19 -14.17 10.06
CA LEU A 695 -12.88 -13.36 9.05
C LEU A 695 -14.36 -13.73 8.86
N ALA A 696 -14.77 -14.91 9.33
CA ALA A 696 -16.11 -15.46 9.09
C ALA A 696 -17.24 -14.53 9.56
N GLY A 697 -17.05 -13.80 10.66
CA GLY A 697 -18.05 -12.85 11.16
C GLY A 697 -18.36 -11.70 10.20
N GLY A 698 -17.37 -11.24 9.42
CA GLY A 698 -17.56 -10.19 8.42
C GLY A 698 -18.45 -10.66 7.27
N ILE A 699 -18.31 -11.94 6.92
CA ILE A 699 -19.15 -12.61 5.91
C ILE A 699 -20.55 -12.86 6.49
N ALA A 700 -20.64 -13.36 7.71
CA ALA A 700 -21.91 -13.69 8.35
C ALA A 700 -22.80 -12.47 8.61
N ILE A 701 -22.23 -11.29 8.88
CA ILE A 701 -23.01 -10.07 9.08
C ILE A 701 -23.36 -9.36 7.77
N GLY A 702 -22.71 -9.68 6.65
CA GLY A 702 -22.73 -8.88 5.42
C GLY A 702 -24.12 -8.45 4.93
N SER A 703 -25.06 -9.39 4.75
CA SER A 703 -26.43 -9.08 4.29
C SER A 703 -27.25 -8.27 5.30
N SER A 704 -26.87 -8.30 6.58
CA SER A 704 -27.54 -7.58 7.67
C SER A 704 -26.76 -6.37 8.18
N ALA A 705 -25.59 -6.06 7.60
CA ALA A 705 -24.66 -5.10 8.19
C ALA A 705 -25.29 -3.71 8.32
N ASN A 706 -26.01 -3.28 7.28
CA ASN A 706 -26.73 -2.01 7.25
C ASN A 706 -28.10 -2.05 7.94
N LEU A 707 -28.58 -3.18 8.45
CA LEU A 707 -29.87 -3.28 9.15
C LEU A 707 -29.72 -2.92 10.63
N CYS A 708 -30.82 -2.54 11.29
CA CYS A 708 -30.91 -2.32 12.74
C CYS A 708 -30.82 -3.63 13.51
N VAL A 709 -29.68 -4.29 13.38
CA VAL A 709 -29.25 -5.35 14.29
C VAL A 709 -28.78 -4.68 15.57
N SER A 710 -29.23 -5.18 16.73
CA SER A 710 -28.69 -4.73 18.01
C SER A 710 -27.18 -5.02 18.07
N LEU A 711 -26.43 -4.25 18.86
CA LEU A 711 -24.98 -4.44 18.98
C LEU A 711 -24.62 -5.88 19.40
N TYR A 712 -25.37 -6.44 20.35
CA TYR A 712 -25.20 -7.84 20.75
C TYR A 712 -25.63 -8.83 19.66
N GLY A 713 -26.62 -8.48 18.84
CA GLY A 713 -27.05 -9.29 17.69
C GLY A 713 -25.93 -9.43 16.66
N ALA A 714 -25.22 -8.34 16.34
CA ALA A 714 -24.05 -8.38 15.46
C ALA A 714 -22.94 -9.27 16.05
N MET A 715 -22.72 -9.21 17.36
CA MET A 715 -21.77 -10.08 18.06
C MET A 715 -22.18 -11.56 18.01
N ILE A 716 -23.46 -11.88 18.20
CA ILE A 716 -23.98 -13.26 18.12
C ILE A 716 -23.79 -13.83 16.72
N ILE A 717 -24.15 -13.06 15.68
CA ILE A 717 -23.96 -13.47 14.27
C ILE A 717 -22.48 -13.72 14.00
N GLY A 718 -21.60 -12.81 14.43
CA GLY A 718 -20.15 -12.95 14.26
C GLY A 718 -19.57 -14.15 15.01
N PHE A 719 -19.97 -14.35 16.26
CA PHE A 719 -19.55 -15.47 17.09
C PHE A 719 -19.97 -16.81 16.47
N ALA A 720 -21.23 -16.90 15.99
CA ALA A 720 -21.73 -18.07 15.27
C ALA A 720 -20.92 -18.32 13.98
N GLY A 721 -20.63 -17.26 13.21
CA GLY A 721 -19.78 -17.33 12.02
C GLY A 721 -18.43 -17.97 12.30
N GLY A 722 -17.69 -17.48 13.30
CA GLY A 722 -16.39 -18.04 13.68
C GLY A 722 -16.49 -19.47 14.23
N LEU A 723 -17.48 -19.73 15.09
CA LEU A 723 -17.70 -21.04 15.70
C LEU A 723 -17.95 -22.11 14.63
N PHE A 724 -18.94 -21.90 13.76
CA PHE A 724 -19.30 -22.87 12.73
C PHE A 724 -18.25 -22.96 11.62
N SER A 725 -17.48 -21.90 11.38
CA SER A 725 -16.31 -21.96 10.50
C SER A 725 -15.28 -22.97 11.02
N ILE A 726 -14.87 -22.89 12.30
CA ILE A 726 -13.95 -23.87 12.93
C ILE A 726 -14.53 -25.29 12.91
N ILE A 727 -15.83 -25.46 13.21
CA ILE A 727 -16.49 -26.78 13.12
C ILE A 727 -16.40 -27.31 11.68
N GLY A 728 -16.61 -26.46 10.69
CA GLY A 728 -16.45 -26.80 9.27
C GLY A 728 -15.02 -27.27 8.94
N TYR A 729 -14.01 -26.52 9.38
CA TYR A 729 -12.60 -26.86 9.22
C TYR A 729 -12.27 -28.26 9.74
N GLU A 730 -12.75 -28.57 10.94
CA GLU A 730 -12.33 -29.77 11.67
C GLU A 730 -13.19 -31.01 11.37
N ILE A 731 -14.46 -30.82 11.02
CA ILE A 731 -15.43 -31.90 10.78
C ILE A 731 -15.78 -31.98 9.29
N LEU A 732 -16.34 -30.91 8.71
CA LEU A 732 -16.88 -30.94 7.35
C LEU A 732 -15.78 -31.23 6.31
N SER A 733 -14.65 -30.50 6.36
CA SER A 733 -13.57 -30.71 5.41
C SER A 733 -12.98 -32.13 5.46
N LYS A 734 -12.87 -32.73 6.65
CA LYS A 734 -12.41 -34.11 6.80
C LYS A 734 -13.42 -35.10 6.23
N GLN A 735 -14.72 -34.87 6.44
CA GLN A 735 -15.78 -35.73 5.90
C GLN A 735 -15.86 -35.65 4.37
N LEU A 736 -15.80 -34.45 3.80
CA LEU A 736 -15.79 -34.23 2.35
C LEU A 736 -14.64 -34.99 1.68
N LYS A 737 -13.43 -34.91 2.27
CA LYS A 737 -12.27 -35.63 1.76
C LYS A 737 -12.41 -37.14 1.94
N ASN A 738 -12.69 -37.62 3.15
CA ASN A 738 -12.61 -39.04 3.48
C ASN A 738 -13.78 -39.87 2.94
N ARG A 739 -14.99 -39.30 2.88
CA ARG A 739 -16.20 -40.02 2.46
C ARG A 739 -16.56 -39.78 0.99
N PHE A 740 -16.35 -38.57 0.50
CA PHE A 740 -16.80 -38.17 -0.84
C PHE A 740 -15.66 -37.94 -1.84
N ASN A 741 -14.40 -38.02 -1.39
CA ASN A 741 -13.21 -37.71 -2.17
C ASN A 741 -13.29 -36.32 -2.83
N VAL A 742 -13.97 -35.37 -2.18
CA VAL A 742 -14.07 -33.98 -2.61
C VAL A 742 -13.06 -33.17 -1.81
N GLU A 743 -12.16 -32.49 -2.50
CA GLU A 743 -11.13 -31.70 -1.86
C GLU A 743 -11.42 -30.19 -1.98
N ASP A 744 -11.61 -29.52 -0.85
CA ASP A 744 -11.73 -28.07 -0.78
C ASP A 744 -10.37 -27.44 -0.44
N SER A 745 -9.58 -27.08 -1.46
CA SER A 745 -8.16 -26.71 -1.32
C SER A 745 -7.96 -25.51 -0.39
N CYS A 746 -8.65 -24.40 -0.67
CA CYS A 746 -8.60 -23.21 0.19
C CYS A 746 -9.68 -23.19 1.26
N ARG A 747 -10.40 -24.31 1.45
CA ARG A 747 -11.40 -24.48 2.51
C ARG A 747 -12.50 -23.41 2.42
N ILE A 748 -12.91 -23.11 1.19
CA ILE A 748 -13.83 -22.02 0.85
C ILE A 748 -15.22 -22.24 1.46
N MET A 749 -15.61 -23.49 1.70
CA MET A 749 -16.87 -23.80 2.36
C MET A 749 -16.89 -23.35 3.81
N ASN A 750 -15.76 -23.41 4.50
CA ASN A 750 -15.69 -23.06 5.92
C ASN A 750 -15.59 -21.54 6.12
N LEU A 751 -14.88 -20.86 5.23
CA LEU A 751 -14.71 -19.41 5.31
C LEU A 751 -15.90 -18.67 4.69
N HIS A 752 -16.34 -19.06 3.49
CA HIS A 752 -17.34 -18.31 2.73
C HIS A 752 -18.72 -18.97 2.72
N GLY A 753 -18.79 -20.29 2.56
CA GLY A 753 -20.06 -21.01 2.42
C GLY A 753 -20.90 -21.03 3.70
N ILE A 754 -20.37 -21.59 4.78
CA ILE A 754 -21.05 -21.67 6.08
C ILE A 754 -21.38 -20.27 6.62
N PRO A 755 -20.43 -19.31 6.67
CA PRO A 755 -20.76 -17.95 7.07
C PRO A 755 -21.73 -17.24 6.13
N GLY A 756 -21.68 -17.51 4.82
CA GLY A 756 -22.65 -17.02 3.85
C GLY A 756 -24.07 -17.51 4.12
N ILE A 757 -24.23 -18.80 4.47
CA ILE A 757 -25.51 -19.37 4.93
C ILE A 757 -26.00 -18.66 6.19
N ILE A 758 -25.11 -18.48 7.18
CA ILE A 758 -25.44 -17.76 8.41
C ILE A 758 -25.92 -16.33 8.09
N GLY A 759 -25.25 -15.65 7.14
CA GLY A 759 -25.66 -14.31 6.70
C GLY A 759 -26.99 -14.27 5.98
N GLY A 760 -27.29 -15.24 5.11
CA GLY A 760 -28.60 -15.36 4.48
C GLY A 760 -29.72 -15.62 5.49
N ILE A 761 -29.49 -16.49 6.48
CA ILE A 761 -30.47 -16.75 7.54
C ILE A 761 -30.62 -15.53 8.45
N ALA A 762 -29.52 -14.89 8.84
CA ALA A 762 -29.52 -13.68 9.65
C ALA A 762 -30.27 -12.54 8.95
N SER A 763 -30.15 -12.40 7.62
CA SER A 763 -30.86 -11.38 6.85
C SER A 763 -32.38 -11.61 6.85
N ILE A 764 -32.83 -12.86 6.76
CA ILE A 764 -34.26 -13.21 6.85
C ILE A 764 -34.80 -12.87 8.25
N VAL A 765 -34.07 -13.23 9.31
CA VAL A 765 -34.49 -12.94 10.69
C VAL A 765 -34.49 -11.44 10.98
N THR A 766 -33.43 -10.75 10.59
CA THR A 766 -33.27 -9.31 10.85
C THR A 766 -34.26 -8.46 10.07
N THR A 767 -34.59 -8.83 8.83
CA THR A 767 -35.67 -8.15 8.09
C THR A 767 -37.04 -8.45 8.68
N HIS A 768 -37.32 -9.68 9.14
CA HIS A 768 -38.60 -10.00 9.80
C HIS A 768 -38.91 -9.15 11.03
N PHE A 769 -37.90 -8.83 11.82
CA PHE A 769 -38.07 -7.92 12.96
C PHE A 769 -37.99 -6.45 12.53
N GLY A 770 -37.08 -6.10 11.63
CA GLY A 770 -36.89 -4.73 11.16
C GLY A 770 -38.09 -4.13 10.44
N THR A 771 -38.86 -4.94 9.69
CA THR A 771 -40.07 -4.45 9.00
C THR A 771 -41.22 -4.14 9.95
N LYS A 772 -41.18 -4.60 11.21
CA LYS A 772 -42.26 -4.40 12.18
C LYS A 772 -42.12 -3.13 13.01
N ASP A 773 -40.96 -2.48 12.95
CA ASP A 773 -40.63 -1.32 13.77
C ASP A 773 -40.00 -0.23 12.89
N HIS A 774 -40.89 0.59 12.31
CA HIS A 774 -40.53 1.63 11.34
C HIS A 774 -39.67 2.74 11.98
N ASP A 775 -39.87 3.01 13.26
CA ASP A 775 -39.19 4.07 14.00
C ASP A 775 -37.69 3.78 14.14
N LEU A 776 -37.26 2.52 14.08
CA LEU A 776 -35.84 2.14 14.08
C LEU A 776 -35.03 2.68 12.90
N TYR A 777 -35.69 3.14 11.83
CA TYR A 777 -35.03 3.51 10.58
C TYR A 777 -35.17 5.00 10.20
N ASP A 778 -35.64 5.88 11.10
CA ASP A 778 -35.58 7.35 11.02
C ASP A 778 -35.76 7.94 9.59
N GLY A 779 -36.83 7.55 8.89
CA GLY A 779 -37.16 8.07 7.56
C GLY A 779 -36.43 7.41 6.37
N GLU A 780 -35.56 6.42 6.60
CA GLU A 780 -34.95 5.58 5.54
C GLU A 780 -35.68 4.25 5.33
N PHE A 781 -36.81 4.00 6.01
CA PHE A 781 -37.49 2.70 6.00
C PHE A 781 -37.77 2.20 4.58
N GLU A 782 -38.45 2.99 3.73
CA GLU A 782 -38.80 2.60 2.37
C GLU A 782 -37.57 2.37 1.49
N ARG A 783 -36.48 3.10 1.75
CA ARG A 783 -35.21 2.95 1.03
C ARG A 783 -34.49 1.66 1.41
N ILE A 784 -34.55 1.27 2.68
CA ILE A 784 -33.90 0.05 3.19
C ILE A 784 -34.77 -1.17 2.91
N PHE A 785 -36.10 -1.06 3.02
CA PHE A 785 -37.09 -2.11 2.83
C PHE A 785 -38.01 -1.78 1.65
N PRO A 786 -37.52 -1.81 0.40
CA PRO A 786 -38.34 -1.49 -0.77
C PRO A 786 -39.56 -2.39 -0.93
N ARG A 787 -39.54 -3.61 -0.36
CA ARG A 787 -40.67 -4.55 -0.36
C ARG A 787 -41.51 -4.53 0.91
N SER A 788 -41.26 -3.60 1.85
CA SER A 788 -41.97 -3.47 3.13
C SER A 788 -42.15 -4.83 3.83
N ASP A 789 -43.37 -5.23 4.21
CA ASP A 789 -43.65 -6.53 4.87
C ASP A 789 -43.20 -7.77 4.07
N ASN A 790 -43.11 -7.65 2.74
CA ASN A 790 -42.65 -8.75 1.89
C ASN A 790 -41.12 -8.82 1.81
N GLN A 791 -40.37 -7.91 2.43
CA GLN A 791 -38.90 -7.94 2.40
C GLN A 791 -38.34 -9.26 2.93
N THR A 792 -38.95 -9.83 3.98
CA THR A 792 -38.54 -11.13 4.54
C THR A 792 -38.60 -12.24 3.49
N LYS A 793 -39.67 -12.26 2.67
CA LYS A 793 -39.84 -13.25 1.60
C LYS A 793 -38.85 -13.01 0.46
N SER A 794 -38.60 -11.75 0.13
CA SER A 794 -37.57 -11.36 -0.84
C SER A 794 -36.19 -11.86 -0.41
N GLN A 795 -35.79 -11.68 0.85
CA GLN A 795 -34.51 -12.18 1.36
C GLN A 795 -34.39 -13.69 1.26
N ALA A 796 -35.45 -14.43 1.60
CA ALA A 796 -35.47 -15.88 1.46
C ALA A 796 -35.33 -16.32 -0.01
N ALA A 797 -36.01 -15.63 -0.93
CA ALA A 797 -35.91 -15.90 -2.36
C ALA A 797 -34.49 -15.63 -2.90
N CYS A 798 -33.87 -14.52 -2.51
CA CYS A 798 -32.50 -14.17 -2.89
C CYS A 798 -31.48 -15.21 -2.40
N PHE A 799 -31.60 -15.63 -1.13
CA PHE A 799 -30.73 -16.64 -0.54
C PHE A 799 -30.84 -17.98 -1.27
N ILE A 800 -32.08 -18.47 -1.45
CA ILE A 800 -32.35 -19.74 -2.12
C ILE A 800 -31.87 -19.70 -3.57
N MET A 801 -32.14 -18.60 -4.29
CA MET A 801 -31.75 -18.48 -5.69
C MET A 801 -30.23 -18.43 -5.85
N SER A 802 -29.53 -17.69 -4.99
CA SER A 802 -28.06 -17.66 -4.98
C SER A 802 -27.47 -19.05 -4.79
N PHE A 803 -28.07 -19.87 -3.93
CA PHE A 803 -27.67 -21.26 -3.71
C PHE A 803 -27.96 -22.17 -4.91
N VAL A 804 -29.15 -22.05 -5.51
CA VAL A 804 -29.57 -22.90 -6.64
C VAL A 804 -28.77 -22.60 -7.90
N ILE A 805 -28.62 -21.32 -8.28
CA ILE A 805 -27.88 -20.93 -9.48
C ILE A 805 -26.41 -21.34 -9.35
N SER A 806 -25.80 -21.11 -8.18
CA SER A 806 -24.39 -21.46 -7.96
C SER A 806 -24.12 -22.95 -8.05
N LEU A 807 -24.92 -23.80 -7.40
CA LEU A 807 -24.77 -25.26 -7.49
C LEU A 807 -25.02 -25.79 -8.90
N PHE A 808 -26.12 -25.39 -9.53
CA PHE A 808 -26.48 -25.86 -10.86
C PHE A 808 -25.44 -25.41 -11.90
N GLY A 809 -25.07 -24.14 -11.88
CA GLY A 809 -24.05 -23.56 -12.72
C GLY A 809 -22.69 -24.21 -12.53
N GLY A 810 -22.24 -24.36 -11.28
CA GLY A 810 -20.97 -24.99 -10.95
C GLY A 810 -20.92 -26.46 -11.36
N CYS A 811 -22.05 -27.19 -11.31
CA CYS A 811 -22.16 -28.55 -11.82
C CYS A 811 -22.03 -28.62 -13.34
N ILE A 812 -22.69 -27.73 -14.08
CA ILE A 812 -22.59 -27.67 -15.55
C ILE A 812 -21.16 -27.36 -15.98
N ILE A 813 -20.56 -26.32 -15.39
CA ILE A 813 -19.19 -25.92 -15.72
C ILE A 813 -18.20 -26.98 -15.26
N GLY A 814 -18.39 -27.56 -14.07
CA GLY A 814 -17.58 -28.68 -13.58
C GLY A 814 -17.60 -29.87 -14.53
N LEU A 815 -18.79 -30.26 -15.01
CA LEU A 815 -18.93 -31.33 -16.01
C LEU A 815 -18.23 -30.97 -17.32
N LEU A 816 -18.37 -29.73 -17.80
CA LEU A 816 -17.67 -29.26 -19.00
C LEU A 816 -16.15 -29.40 -18.84
N ILE A 817 -15.59 -28.90 -17.73
CA ILE A 817 -14.16 -28.97 -17.43
C ILE A 817 -13.68 -30.43 -17.33
N TYR A 818 -14.47 -31.31 -16.72
CA TYR A 818 -14.19 -32.74 -16.65
C TYR A 818 -14.15 -33.39 -18.04
N LEU A 819 -15.12 -33.07 -18.91
CA LEU A 819 -15.20 -33.60 -20.28
C LEU A 819 -14.05 -33.15 -21.18
N MET A 820 -13.41 -32.01 -20.90
CA MET A 820 -12.25 -31.52 -21.66
C MET A 820 -11.03 -32.44 -21.54
N LYS A 821 -10.92 -33.25 -20.47
CA LYS A 821 -9.78 -34.15 -20.23
C LYS A 821 -8.41 -33.43 -20.32
N ILE A 822 -8.36 -32.21 -19.80
CA ILE A 822 -7.15 -31.39 -19.63
C ILE A 822 -6.87 -31.28 -18.13
N LYS A 823 -5.63 -31.46 -17.73
CA LYS A 823 -5.16 -31.31 -16.35
C LYS A 823 -3.75 -30.71 -16.35
N PRO A 824 -3.35 -30.01 -15.28
CA PRO A 824 -1.97 -29.60 -15.08
C PRO A 824 -1.03 -30.82 -15.04
N ASP A 825 0.17 -30.65 -15.56
CA ASP A 825 1.23 -31.68 -15.52
C ASP A 825 1.88 -31.74 -14.14
N LYS A 826 2.01 -30.59 -13.47
CA LYS A 826 2.57 -30.45 -12.13
C LYS A 826 1.58 -29.64 -11.24
N PRO A 827 0.53 -30.30 -10.73
CA PRO A 827 -0.43 -29.63 -9.86
C PRO A 827 0.27 -29.04 -8.62
N PHE A 828 -0.13 -27.82 -8.23
CA PHE A 828 0.43 -27.06 -7.11
C PHE A 828 1.94 -26.73 -7.22
N ASP A 829 2.47 -26.60 -8.43
CA ASP A 829 3.87 -26.24 -8.69
C ASP A 829 3.99 -25.04 -9.67
N ASP A 830 4.58 -23.94 -9.21
CA ASP A 830 4.75 -22.73 -10.01
C ASP A 830 5.64 -22.95 -11.25
N SER A 831 6.55 -23.92 -11.23
CA SER A 831 7.48 -24.18 -12.34
C SER A 831 6.80 -24.63 -13.64
N GLU A 832 5.52 -25.01 -13.59
CA GLU A 832 4.76 -25.36 -14.80
C GLU A 832 4.44 -24.13 -15.66
N PHE A 833 4.16 -22.99 -15.05
CA PHE A 833 3.68 -21.78 -15.75
C PHE A 833 4.59 -20.56 -15.56
N TRP A 834 5.51 -20.58 -14.58
CA TRP A 834 6.40 -19.48 -14.27
C TRP A 834 7.86 -19.85 -14.54
N SER A 835 8.60 -18.98 -15.22
CA SER A 835 10.03 -19.14 -15.44
C SER A 835 10.79 -18.73 -14.16
N ASP A 836 11.28 -19.69 -13.39
CA ASP A 836 11.99 -19.38 -12.15
C ASP A 836 13.44 -18.93 -12.41
N SER A 837 13.90 -17.92 -11.67
CA SER A 837 15.28 -17.40 -11.74
C SER A 837 16.33 -18.39 -11.20
N LYS A 838 15.90 -19.35 -10.36
CA LYS A 838 16.75 -20.40 -9.79
C LYS A 838 17.23 -21.45 -10.80
N SER A 839 16.50 -21.64 -11.89
CA SER A 839 16.89 -22.57 -12.97
C SER A 839 18.22 -22.22 -13.63
N LYS A 840 18.69 -20.97 -13.50
CA LYS A 840 20.02 -20.55 -14.01
C LYS A 840 21.17 -20.82 -13.06
N GLN A 841 20.93 -21.15 -11.80
CA GLN A 841 21.99 -21.33 -10.82
C GLN A 841 22.49 -22.78 -10.76
N GLU A 842 21.59 -23.76 -10.96
CA GLU A 842 21.96 -25.19 -11.01
C GLU A 842 22.74 -25.57 -12.29
N ASP A 843 22.55 -24.85 -13.40
CA ASP A 843 23.35 -25.04 -14.63
C ASP A 843 24.77 -24.43 -14.54
N ILE A 844 25.05 -23.59 -13.53
CA ILE A 844 26.39 -23.00 -13.31
C ILE A 844 27.20 -23.84 -12.30
N ASP A 845 26.53 -24.47 -11.34
CA ASP A 845 27.17 -25.33 -10.32
C ASP A 845 27.42 -26.77 -10.82
N THR A 846 26.80 -27.18 -11.92
CA THR A 846 27.04 -28.50 -12.54
C THR A 846 28.30 -28.54 -13.44
N ASP A 847 28.80 -27.39 -13.90
CA ASP A 847 30.05 -27.30 -14.68
C ASP A 847 31.30 -27.06 -13.81
N THR A 848 31.15 -26.76 -12.51
CA THR A 848 32.28 -26.50 -11.59
C THR A 848 32.60 -27.65 -10.63
N ASN A 849 31.75 -28.68 -10.53
CA ASN A 849 31.97 -29.82 -9.63
C ASN A 849 32.51 -31.11 -10.27
N ARG A 850 33.10 -31.03 -11.47
CA ARG A 850 33.99 -32.08 -12.00
C ARG A 850 35.45 -31.87 -11.60
N SER A 851 35.72 -31.59 -10.33
CA SER A 851 37.04 -31.86 -9.71
C SER A 851 37.01 -31.59 -8.21
N SER A 852 36.58 -32.57 -7.40
CA SER A 852 37.16 -32.83 -6.08
C SER A 852 36.47 -34.02 -5.44
N THR A 853 37.17 -35.13 -5.40
CA THR A 853 36.91 -36.25 -4.48
C THR A 853 37.17 -35.79 -3.05
N PHE A 854 36.16 -35.83 -2.17
CA PHE A 854 36.38 -36.03 -0.74
C PHE A 854 35.20 -36.81 -0.12
N SER A 855 35.58 -37.77 0.70
CA SER A 855 34.83 -38.89 1.29
C SER A 855 33.88 -38.53 2.42
N ASP A 856 32.82 -39.34 2.55
CA ASP A 856 32.03 -39.75 3.73
C ASP A 856 32.19 -39.01 5.08
N TYR A 857 31.06 -38.68 5.73
CA TYR A 857 30.64 -39.23 7.04
C TYR A 857 29.31 -38.61 7.54
N SER A 858 28.56 -39.43 8.28
CA SER A 858 27.47 -39.12 9.24
C SER A 858 26.00 -39.28 8.81
N THR A 859 25.58 -40.54 8.74
CA THR A 859 24.31 -41.00 9.31
C THR A 859 24.46 -41.15 10.84
N THR A 860 23.63 -40.49 11.64
CA THR A 860 23.38 -40.96 13.01
C THR A 860 21.95 -40.71 13.46
N LYS A 861 21.31 -41.83 13.83
CA LYS A 861 20.01 -41.99 14.48
C LYS A 861 19.94 -41.18 15.77
N ARG A 862 18.79 -40.54 16.03
CA ARG A 862 18.41 -40.06 17.38
C ARG A 862 17.80 -41.23 18.15
N SER A 863 18.52 -41.71 19.17
CA SER A 863 17.99 -42.59 20.21
C SER A 863 17.49 -41.75 21.39
N THR A 864 16.32 -42.15 21.88
CA THR A 864 15.74 -41.86 23.19
C THR A 864 16.72 -42.17 24.32
N PHE A 865 16.79 -41.29 25.33
CA PHE A 865 17.41 -41.58 26.62
C PHE A 865 16.42 -41.27 27.73
N ASP A 866 15.90 -42.34 28.31
CA ASP A 866 15.40 -42.40 29.69
C ASP A 866 16.59 -42.32 30.65
N VAL A 867 16.41 -41.62 31.77
CA VAL A 867 17.30 -41.71 32.93
C VAL A 867 16.42 -41.86 34.16
N GLU A 868 16.31 -43.10 34.65
CA GLU A 868 16.16 -43.37 36.07
C GLU A 868 17.57 -43.43 36.67
N ASP A 869 17.80 -42.76 37.81
CA ASP A 869 18.32 -43.52 38.95
C ASP A 869 17.94 -42.90 40.30
N LYS A 870 17.92 -43.78 41.29
CA LYS A 870 17.22 -43.73 42.57
C LYS A 870 18.06 -43.13 43.70
N ASN A 871 17.34 -42.59 44.69
CA ASN A 871 17.50 -42.77 46.15
C ASN A 871 17.64 -41.48 46.95
N GLY A 872 16.65 -41.25 47.82
CA GLY A 872 16.72 -40.25 48.90
C GLY A 872 15.35 -39.98 49.51
N LYS A 873 14.88 -40.88 50.38
CA LYS A 873 13.71 -40.67 51.26
C LYS A 873 13.84 -39.35 52.05
N ILE A 874 12.74 -38.65 52.30
CA ILE A 874 12.21 -38.29 53.64
C ILE A 874 10.82 -37.61 53.51
N ASN A 875 10.02 -37.86 54.54
CA ASN A 875 8.59 -37.64 54.78
C ASN A 875 8.01 -36.22 54.64
N ILE A 876 6.76 -36.20 54.16
CA ILE A 876 5.51 -35.60 54.70
C ILE A 876 5.66 -34.52 55.80
N SER A 877 5.13 -33.30 55.54
CA SER A 877 4.20 -32.59 56.44
C SER A 877 3.57 -31.34 55.81
N ASN A 878 2.29 -31.14 56.13
CA ASN A 878 1.36 -30.06 55.79
C ASN A 878 1.81 -28.62 56.14
N SER A 879 1.32 -27.63 55.37
CA SER A 879 0.70 -26.35 55.82
C SER A 879 0.47 -25.45 54.58
N SER A 880 -0.75 -25.24 54.09
CA SER A 880 -1.72 -24.18 54.47
C SER A 880 -1.17 -22.73 54.45
N ASP A 881 -1.80 -21.92 53.59
CA ASP A 881 -2.07 -20.48 53.69
C ASP A 881 -0.92 -19.46 53.70
N PHE A 882 -0.89 -18.53 52.73
CA PHE A 882 -1.36 -17.13 52.93
C PHE A 882 -1.16 -16.22 51.69
N SER A 883 -2.25 -15.51 51.36
CA SER A 883 -2.39 -14.11 50.90
C SER A 883 -1.59 -13.51 49.74
N SER A 884 -2.36 -13.07 48.74
CA SER A 884 -2.50 -11.68 48.26
C SER A 884 -1.66 -10.57 48.92
N ASP A 885 -0.95 -9.76 48.13
CA ASP A 885 -1.30 -8.35 47.85
C ASP A 885 -0.17 -7.56 47.14
N ASN A 886 -0.59 -6.77 46.14
CA ASN A 886 -0.13 -5.45 45.70
C ASN A 886 1.37 -5.19 45.39
N VAL A 887 1.69 -4.86 44.12
CA VAL A 887 1.70 -3.51 43.49
C VAL A 887 1.73 -3.66 41.97
#